data_AF-A0A932TUY9-F1
#
_entry.id   AF-A0A932TUY9-F1
#
_cell.length_a   1.000
_cell.length_b   1.000
_cell.length_c   1.000
_cell.angle_alpha   90.00
_cell.angle_beta   90.00
_cell.angle_gamma   90.00
#
_symmetry.space_group_name_H-M   'P 1'
#
loop_
_entity.id
_entity.type
_entity.pdbx_description
1 polymer ?
#
loop_
_entity_poly.entity_id
_entity_poly.type
_entity_poly.pdbx_seq_one_letter_code
_entity_poly.pdbx_strand_id
1 'polypeptide(L)'
;MTQHSELSAWIQEMAQLCQPDKIVWIDGSEEERKRLTEEAIATGELIPLNQEKLPGCVYHRTAENDVARTEELTYVCTTLREDAGPTNNWMSPSEGYRRAGEVFRSAMKGRTMYVIPFSMGPVGSPFSKIGVELTDSIYVVLNMRIMTHVGSLVLKQLGAGGEFTKCLHSKADLDAKRRLILHFPEDNAIWSVGSGYGGNVLLGKKCLALRIASYLGKREGWLAEHMLVMGVEEPNGRIEYIAAAFPSACGKTNLAMLIPPEGLKAKGYRVWTVGDDIAWMRIDTDGRLWAINPETGFFGVAPGTNSRTNPNMMKTISRNTIYTNVVLGSDGTVWWEDGEGEPPAEGRDWLGRPWHPGITDEKGRPVPGAHPNARFTAPLAQCPSHSFRTEHHHGVPISAIIFGGRRARLAPLVYEAFNWEHGVYVGATMASERTAAQFGKVGEVRRDPMAMLPFCGYHVGDYLHHWLEMGKRMTQPPRIFHVNWFRQDENGGYLWPGFGENLRVIEWILARCRGEADARRSPIGYVPTPDSLDLTGLGISREAMTKLTDVDREEWKAEQAHSRQFFGQFGNRFPKELWEQHEELSLRLEAPTFFMKPGTEVRPLAAELNDIIARENPHVYTLLSDFGRRIYFPKGILSQGAEAKEKAHRFDATIGIAREGGKPMFLPSVMKHFADLSPAEALSYTPATGNPALRRKWREELLAKNPGLSGKSLSLPIVTSGVTHALALVGDLFVDKGSVILLPDKFWENYELLFGARLQAQMVLYPFFNDYGGFNVEGLRQVLETRAGKAKTILVLNFPNNPTGYAPTTREADGIVDAIRTAANDDANLVVVTDDAYFGLFYGQEALQESIFARLAGCHERVLAAKVDGPTKEEYVWGFRTGMLTFSTRAATSEEALYAALEKKVAGAIRSAISSGSQPAQSILLKAMSDEDFPAETRQKRALLEARAERVHQILNNPSFNEWWEAYPFNAGYFMCLRLKGIDAERYRQHLLEKYGVGVIADGSHDIRVAFSAVELEQLPELFESLAAAARDLRTEEK
;
A
#
# COMPACT_ATOMS: atom_id res chain seq x y z
N MET A 1 38.12 35.17 10.84
CA MET A 1 37.83 35.35 9.41
C MET A 1 37.58 33.99 8.81
N THR A 2 36.56 33.86 7.95
CA THR A 2 36.25 32.61 7.24
C THR A 2 37.36 32.25 6.25
N GLN A 3 37.54 30.96 5.96
CA GLN A 3 38.42 30.48 4.89
C GLN A 3 37.67 30.39 3.53
N HIS A 4 36.38 30.71 3.52
CA HIS A 4 35.53 30.65 2.33
C HIS A 4 35.66 31.90 1.46
N SER A 5 36.37 31.80 0.33
CA SER A 5 36.69 32.93 -0.54
C SER A 5 35.45 33.60 -1.14
N GLU A 6 34.48 32.82 -1.64
CA GLU A 6 33.25 33.35 -2.24
C GLU A 6 32.41 34.15 -1.22
N LEU A 7 32.21 33.60 -0.02
CA LEU A 7 31.51 34.29 1.06
C LEU A 7 32.19 35.61 1.43
N SER A 8 33.52 35.62 1.57
CA SER A 8 34.26 36.85 1.84
C SER A 8 34.11 37.88 0.73
N ALA A 9 34.19 37.48 -0.53
CA ALA A 9 34.01 38.37 -1.68
C ALA A 9 32.60 38.96 -1.73
N TRP A 10 31.57 38.12 -1.54
CA TRP A 10 30.18 38.56 -1.52
C TRP A 10 29.89 39.54 -0.37
N ILE A 11 30.39 39.27 0.85
CA ILE A 11 30.24 40.21 1.97
C ILE A 11 30.88 41.56 1.66
N GLN A 12 32.08 41.56 1.06
CA GLN A 12 32.75 42.80 0.68
C GLN A 12 31.97 43.57 -0.39
N GLU A 13 31.45 42.88 -1.40
CA GLU A 13 30.61 43.47 -2.45
C GLU A 13 29.34 44.11 -1.84
N MET A 14 28.64 43.39 -0.96
CA MET A 14 27.43 43.91 -0.31
C MET A 14 27.76 45.06 0.66
N ALA A 15 28.90 45.02 1.36
CA ALA A 15 29.36 46.12 2.20
C ALA A 15 29.69 47.37 1.37
N GLN A 16 30.27 47.23 0.17
CA GLN A 16 30.50 48.36 -0.74
C GLN A 16 29.19 48.98 -1.23
N LEU A 17 28.17 48.15 -1.51
CA LEU A 17 26.84 48.62 -1.89
C LEU A 17 26.15 49.36 -0.72
N CYS A 18 26.10 48.74 0.46
CA CYS A 18 25.30 49.21 1.58
C CYS A 18 25.99 50.25 2.47
N GLN A 19 27.32 50.34 2.44
CA GLN A 19 28.18 51.26 3.22
C GLN A 19 27.92 51.24 4.74
N PRO A 20 28.03 50.08 5.43
CA PRO A 20 27.92 50.02 6.89
C PRO A 20 29.14 50.63 7.60
N ASP A 21 28.96 51.11 8.83
CA ASP A 21 30.05 51.68 9.65
C ASP A 21 30.97 50.60 10.23
N LYS A 22 30.40 49.42 10.55
CA LYS A 22 31.16 48.23 10.95
C LYS A 22 30.50 46.95 10.41
N ILE A 23 31.31 45.91 10.28
CA ILE A 23 30.84 44.55 9.99
C ILE A 23 31.08 43.69 11.23
N VAL A 24 30.04 43.03 11.73
CA VAL A 24 30.10 42.13 12.89
C VAL A 24 29.66 40.73 12.48
N TRP A 25 30.50 39.74 12.78
CA TRP A 25 30.18 38.33 12.58
C TRP A 25 29.43 37.81 13.80
N ILE A 26 28.29 37.18 13.56
CA ILE A 26 27.48 36.57 14.61
C ILE A 26 28.03 35.17 14.90
N ASP A 27 28.52 34.95 16.12
CA ASP A 27 29.17 33.70 16.53
C ASP A 27 28.22 32.68 17.17
N GLY A 28 27.03 33.13 17.61
CA GLY A 28 25.98 32.30 18.21
C GLY A 28 26.12 32.09 19.73
N SER A 29 27.12 32.68 20.38
CA SER A 29 27.39 32.54 21.82
C SER A 29 26.35 33.23 22.70
N GLU A 30 26.24 32.80 23.95
CA GLU A 30 25.29 33.40 24.90
C GLU A 30 25.75 34.79 25.35
N GLU A 31 27.07 35.00 25.44
CA GLU A 31 27.69 36.30 25.71
C GLU A 31 27.35 37.32 24.61
N GLU A 32 27.42 36.90 23.35
CA GLU A 32 26.98 37.73 22.22
C GLU A 32 25.48 38.05 22.32
N ARG A 33 24.65 37.08 22.74
CA ARG A 33 23.19 37.27 22.86
C ARG A 33 22.90 38.38 23.86
N LYS A 34 23.53 38.27 25.03
CA LYS A 34 23.36 39.21 26.13
C LYS A 34 23.81 40.60 25.72
N ARG A 35 25.01 40.73 25.14
CA ARG A 35 25.56 41.99 24.65
C ARG A 35 24.65 42.67 23.62
N LEU A 36 24.18 41.92 22.62
CA LEU A 36 23.28 42.47 21.59
C LEU A 36 21.91 42.84 22.14
N THR A 37 21.39 42.08 23.11
CA THR A 37 20.12 42.40 23.78
C THR A 37 20.25 43.71 24.58
N GLU A 38 21.34 43.88 25.33
CA GLU A 38 21.63 45.12 26.06
C GLU A 38 21.80 46.31 25.11
N GLU A 39 22.49 46.12 23.98
CA GLU A 39 22.64 47.14 22.92
C GLU A 39 21.28 47.53 22.31
N ALA A 40 20.43 46.56 22.01
CA ALA A 40 19.09 46.79 21.47
C ALA A 40 18.16 47.50 22.48
N ILE A 41 18.30 47.22 23.78
CA ILE A 41 17.58 47.95 24.84
C ILE A 41 18.08 49.39 24.95
N ALA A 42 19.40 49.59 24.96
CA ALA A 42 20.01 50.92 25.08
C ALA A 42 19.67 51.83 23.89
N THR A 43 19.52 51.26 22.70
CA THR A 43 19.12 51.97 21.47
C THR A 43 17.60 52.15 21.33
N GLY A 44 16.81 51.53 22.21
CA GLY A 44 15.35 51.56 22.17
C GLY A 44 14.71 50.68 21.10
N GLU A 45 15.49 49.84 20.40
CA GLU A 45 14.95 48.83 19.47
C GLU A 45 14.18 47.74 20.21
N LEU A 46 14.58 47.42 21.45
CA LEU A 46 13.87 46.52 22.36
C LEU A 46 13.51 47.21 23.67
N ILE A 47 12.42 46.75 24.30
CA ILE A 47 11.96 47.17 25.61
C ILE A 47 12.07 45.98 26.56
N PRO A 48 12.70 46.13 27.75
CA PRO A 48 12.73 45.05 28.73
C PRO A 48 11.34 44.79 29.30
N LEU A 49 10.98 43.51 29.43
CA LEU A 49 9.76 43.09 30.13
C LEU A 49 10.06 42.79 31.60
N ASN A 50 9.01 42.55 32.39
CA ASN A 50 9.11 42.16 33.79
C ASN A 50 9.83 40.80 33.91
N GLN A 51 11.10 40.83 34.36
CA GLN A 51 11.94 39.64 34.38
C GLN A 51 11.56 38.63 35.48
N GLU A 52 10.79 39.02 36.50
CA GLU A 52 10.27 38.08 37.50
C GLU A 52 9.12 37.23 36.93
N LYS A 53 8.26 37.84 36.11
CA LYS A 53 7.10 37.17 35.50
C LYS A 53 7.39 36.56 34.13
N LEU A 54 8.26 37.19 33.34
CA LEU A 54 8.61 36.83 31.96
C LEU A 54 10.15 36.82 31.79
N PRO A 55 10.87 35.90 32.46
CA PRO A 55 12.33 35.89 32.49
C PRO A 55 12.92 35.71 31.09
N GLY A 56 13.89 36.57 30.74
CA GLY A 56 14.55 36.58 29.44
C GLY A 56 13.69 37.11 28.29
N CYS A 57 12.43 37.48 28.55
CA CYS A 57 11.56 38.03 27.52
C CYS A 57 11.81 39.53 27.30
N VAL A 58 11.60 39.96 26.06
CA VAL A 58 11.74 41.35 25.60
C VAL A 58 10.59 41.70 24.66
N TYR A 59 10.36 43.00 24.49
CA TYR A 59 9.31 43.52 23.63
C TYR A 59 9.89 44.35 22.49
N HIS A 60 9.34 44.18 21.29
CA HIS A 60 9.65 44.96 20.10
C HIS A 60 8.38 45.64 19.57
N ARG A 61 8.53 46.88 19.09
CA ARG A 61 7.47 47.62 18.41
C ARG A 61 7.92 47.96 17.01
N THR A 62 7.13 47.58 16.02
CA THR A 62 7.44 47.90 14.62
C THR A 62 6.91 49.27 14.22
N ALA A 63 7.30 49.73 13.03
CA ALA A 63 6.68 50.89 12.41
C ALA A 63 5.23 50.58 12.00
N GLU A 64 4.34 51.57 12.07
CA GLU A 64 2.91 51.43 11.77
C GLU A 64 2.62 50.93 10.34
N ASN A 65 3.51 51.25 9.39
CA ASN A 65 3.43 50.83 7.99
C ASN A 65 4.14 49.48 7.69
N ASP A 66 4.61 48.76 8.72
CA ASP A 66 5.37 47.53 8.57
C ASP A 66 5.01 46.50 9.66
N VAL A 67 3.86 45.85 9.47
CA VAL A 67 3.20 45.00 10.48
C VAL A 67 2.79 43.62 9.96
N ALA A 68 3.05 43.34 8.68
CA ALA A 68 2.67 42.11 8.00
C ALA A 68 3.54 41.83 6.77
N ARG A 69 3.37 40.65 6.19
CA ARG A 69 3.92 40.33 4.86
C ARG A 69 3.20 41.16 3.80
N THR A 70 3.95 41.69 2.84
CA THR A 70 3.44 42.42 1.66
C THR A 70 3.54 41.52 0.43
N GLU A 71 2.51 40.70 0.21
CA GLU A 71 2.49 39.69 -0.88
C GLU A 71 2.63 40.36 -2.25
N GLU A 72 2.00 41.52 -2.44
CA GLU A 72 2.07 42.37 -3.63
C GLU A 72 3.46 42.97 -3.91
N LEU A 73 4.34 43.00 -2.91
CA LEU A 73 5.74 43.44 -3.02
C LEU A 73 6.73 42.28 -2.94
N THR A 74 6.22 41.04 -2.96
CA THR A 74 7.02 39.82 -2.92
C THR A 74 7.10 39.21 -4.32
N TYR A 75 8.32 39.03 -4.84
CA TYR A 75 8.55 38.57 -6.21
C TYR A 75 9.41 37.31 -6.27
N VAL A 76 9.14 36.51 -7.30
CA VAL A 76 9.99 35.41 -7.77
C VAL A 76 10.64 35.85 -9.08
N CYS A 77 11.96 35.94 -9.09
CA CYS A 77 12.77 36.45 -10.18
C CYS A 77 13.47 35.31 -10.90
N THR A 78 12.78 34.71 -11.87
CA THR A 78 13.33 33.71 -12.81
C THR A 78 13.66 34.36 -14.15
N THR A 79 14.58 33.79 -14.91
CA THR A 79 14.95 34.31 -16.23
C THR A 79 13.73 34.40 -17.17
N LEU A 80 12.89 33.37 -17.18
CA LEU A 80 11.63 33.36 -17.93
C LEU A 80 10.44 33.60 -16.98
N ARG A 81 9.50 34.46 -17.39
CA ARG A 81 8.29 34.79 -16.61
C ARG A 81 7.41 33.58 -16.33
N GLU A 82 7.28 32.71 -17.31
CA GLU A 82 6.54 31.44 -17.23
C GLU A 82 7.07 30.49 -16.16
N ASP A 83 8.36 30.55 -15.79
CA ASP A 83 8.93 29.67 -14.77
C ASP A 83 8.59 30.11 -13.34
N ALA A 84 8.20 31.37 -13.13
CA ALA A 84 7.55 31.79 -11.88
C ALA A 84 6.06 31.37 -11.86
N GLY A 85 5.42 31.42 -13.03
CA GLY A 85 4.04 30.98 -13.22
C GLY A 85 2.97 31.95 -12.72
N PRO A 86 1.68 31.59 -12.89
CA PRO A 86 0.55 32.50 -12.70
C PRO A 86 0.22 32.79 -11.24
N THR A 87 0.80 32.06 -10.29
CA THR A 87 0.56 32.23 -8.85
C THR A 87 1.58 33.15 -8.17
N ASN A 88 2.64 33.55 -8.88
CA ASN A 88 3.72 34.37 -8.35
C ASN A 88 3.75 35.75 -9.02
N ASN A 89 4.09 36.79 -8.26
CA ASN A 89 4.51 38.05 -8.88
C ASN A 89 5.91 37.85 -9.46
N TRP A 90 6.08 38.20 -10.73
CA TRP A 90 7.35 38.05 -11.43
C TRP A 90 8.00 39.40 -11.73
N MET A 91 9.32 39.42 -11.64
CA MET A 91 10.18 40.52 -12.09
C MET A 91 11.44 39.90 -12.67
N SER A 92 11.97 40.43 -13.80
CA SER A 92 13.22 39.88 -14.34
C SER A 92 14.36 40.04 -13.33
N PRO A 93 15.33 39.11 -13.28
CA PRO A 93 16.45 39.19 -12.35
C PRO A 93 17.21 40.53 -12.45
N SER A 94 17.49 40.97 -13.68
CA SER A 94 18.19 42.24 -13.95
C SER A 94 17.46 43.46 -13.38
N GLU A 95 16.14 43.53 -13.51
CA GLU A 95 15.33 44.62 -12.99
C GLU A 95 15.21 44.54 -11.46
N GLY A 96 15.07 43.33 -10.92
CA GLY A 96 15.05 43.07 -9.47
C GLY A 96 16.31 43.58 -8.79
N TYR A 97 17.48 43.15 -9.26
CA TYR A 97 18.77 43.60 -8.72
C TYR A 97 18.98 45.11 -8.88
N ARG A 98 18.59 45.70 -10.02
CA ARG A 98 18.70 47.15 -10.24
C ARG A 98 17.84 47.94 -9.25
N ARG A 99 16.54 47.63 -9.17
CA ARG A 99 15.59 48.36 -8.31
C ARG A 99 15.93 48.22 -6.83
N ALA A 100 16.22 47.00 -6.37
CA ALA A 100 16.60 46.80 -4.98
C ALA A 100 17.97 47.42 -4.68
N GLY A 101 18.94 47.32 -5.60
CA GLY A 101 20.26 47.93 -5.47
C GLY A 101 20.23 49.45 -5.33
N GLU A 102 19.29 50.13 -5.99
CA GLU A 102 19.03 51.56 -5.80
C GLU A 102 18.58 51.91 -4.38
N VAL A 103 17.80 51.03 -3.73
CA VAL A 103 17.37 51.22 -2.34
C VAL A 103 18.46 50.82 -1.35
N PHE A 104 19.22 49.76 -1.63
CA PHE A 104 20.32 49.30 -0.78
C PHE A 104 21.53 50.24 -0.77
N ARG A 105 21.71 51.06 -1.81
CA ARG A 105 22.87 51.95 -1.94
C ARG A 105 22.96 52.87 -0.72
N SER A 106 24.04 52.72 0.04
CA SER A 106 24.29 53.46 1.29
C SER A 106 23.22 53.28 2.39
N ALA A 107 22.35 52.27 2.30
CA ALA A 107 21.23 52.07 3.22
C ALA A 107 21.65 51.76 4.66
N MET A 108 22.87 51.24 4.86
CA MET A 108 23.41 50.88 6.17
C MET A 108 24.36 51.93 6.75
N LYS A 109 24.48 53.11 6.12
CA LYS A 109 25.31 54.19 6.65
C LYS A 109 24.87 54.58 8.07
N GLY A 110 25.81 54.66 9.02
CA GLY A 110 25.48 54.89 10.43
C GLY A 110 25.02 53.63 11.18
N ARG A 111 25.04 52.46 10.55
CA ARG A 111 24.57 51.19 11.12
C ARG A 111 25.63 50.11 10.99
N THR A 112 25.46 49.06 11.79
CA THR A 112 26.27 47.84 11.72
C THR A 112 25.68 46.90 10.69
N MET A 113 26.51 46.31 9.83
CA MET A 113 26.14 45.11 9.09
C MET A 113 26.50 43.88 9.91
N TYR A 114 25.48 43.12 10.30
CA TYR A 114 25.63 41.83 10.96
C TYR A 114 25.67 40.72 9.91
N VAL A 115 26.67 39.84 10.02
CA VAL A 115 26.81 38.64 9.21
C VAL A 115 26.30 37.46 10.03
N ILE A 116 25.14 36.93 9.68
CA ILE A 116 24.48 35.82 10.36
C ILE A 116 24.67 34.53 9.53
N PRO A 117 25.68 33.70 9.80
CA PRO A 117 25.73 32.36 9.24
C PRO A 117 24.71 31.48 9.96
N PHE A 118 23.80 30.86 9.22
CA PHE A 118 22.76 30.01 9.79
C PHE A 118 22.54 28.71 9.02
N SER A 119 22.12 27.67 9.74
CA SER A 119 21.69 26.38 9.18
C SER A 119 20.19 26.23 9.37
N MET A 120 19.50 25.93 8.27
CA MET A 120 18.13 25.47 8.26
C MET A 120 18.15 23.95 8.46
N GLY A 121 17.71 23.49 9.63
CA GLY A 121 17.84 22.10 10.08
C GLY A 121 19.17 21.80 10.77
N PRO A 122 19.30 20.60 11.36
CA PRO A 122 20.44 20.23 12.19
C PRO A 122 21.77 20.41 11.45
N VAL A 123 22.73 21.07 12.08
CA VAL A 123 24.02 21.41 11.45
C VAL A 123 24.74 20.13 11.00
N GLY A 124 25.04 20.06 9.70
CA GLY A 124 25.74 18.92 9.09
C GLY A 124 24.81 17.83 8.55
N SER A 125 23.50 17.91 8.81
CA SER A 125 22.52 17.00 8.23
C SER A 125 22.51 17.08 6.69
N PRO A 126 22.39 15.96 5.96
CA PRO A 126 22.18 15.97 4.51
C PRO A 126 20.84 16.58 4.11
N PHE A 127 19.93 16.79 5.08
CA PHE A 127 18.66 17.46 4.87
C PHE A 127 18.77 18.96 5.09
N SER A 128 19.83 19.43 5.76
CA SER A 128 20.03 20.85 6.06
C SER A 128 20.52 21.67 4.86
N LYS A 129 20.34 22.99 4.94
CA LYS A 129 20.94 23.96 4.03
C LYS A 129 21.48 25.14 4.81
N ILE A 130 22.61 25.67 4.36
CA ILE A 130 23.26 26.82 4.97
C ILE A 130 22.84 28.08 4.21
N GLY A 131 22.54 29.13 4.97
CA GLY A 131 22.37 30.49 4.46
C GLY A 131 23.29 31.45 5.21
N VAL A 132 23.57 32.59 4.58
CA VAL A 132 24.21 33.71 5.28
C VAL A 132 23.36 34.95 5.07
N GLU A 133 22.85 35.50 6.17
CA GLU A 133 22.05 36.72 6.18
C GLU A 133 22.88 37.93 6.59
N LEU A 134 22.93 38.94 5.72
CA LEU A 134 23.49 40.26 5.99
C LEU A 134 22.37 41.21 6.38
N THR A 135 22.42 41.81 7.56
CA THR A 135 21.33 42.64 8.08
C THR A 135 21.84 43.83 8.90
N ASP A 136 21.09 44.93 8.94
CA ASP A 136 21.37 46.11 9.77
C ASP A 136 20.50 46.22 11.03
N SER A 137 19.91 45.10 11.46
CA SER A 137 18.91 45.05 12.54
C SER A 137 19.27 44.03 13.61
N ILE A 138 19.44 44.48 14.86
CA ILE A 138 19.70 43.57 15.99
C ILE A 138 18.47 42.72 16.29
N TYR A 139 17.26 43.28 16.11
CA TYR A 139 16.01 42.52 16.20
C TYR A 139 16.03 41.29 15.27
N VAL A 140 16.51 41.44 14.04
CA VAL A 140 16.65 40.33 13.09
C VAL A 140 17.64 39.30 13.59
N VAL A 141 18.82 39.72 14.06
CA VAL A 141 19.84 38.82 14.62
C VAL A 141 19.26 37.98 15.77
N LEU A 142 18.59 38.62 16.73
CA LEU A 142 18.05 37.93 17.90
C LEU A 142 16.91 36.96 17.55
N ASN A 143 16.06 37.31 16.57
CA ASN A 143 15.04 36.39 16.07
C ASN A 143 15.64 35.22 15.28
N MET A 144 16.60 35.47 14.39
CA MET A 144 17.27 34.41 13.62
C MET A 144 17.99 33.41 14.53
N ARG A 145 18.55 33.89 15.65
CA ARG A 145 19.11 33.02 16.69
C ARG A 145 18.11 32.09 17.38
N ILE A 146 16.83 32.48 17.44
CA ILE A 146 15.77 31.62 17.95
C ILE A 146 15.26 30.68 16.85
N MET A 147 15.13 31.20 15.63
CA MET A 147 14.48 30.51 14.52
C MET A 147 15.39 29.56 13.73
N THR A 148 16.71 29.68 13.86
CA THR A 148 17.69 28.87 13.14
C THR A 148 18.89 28.50 14.03
N HIS A 149 19.67 27.50 13.62
CA HIS A 149 21.00 27.30 14.21
C HIS A 149 21.94 28.37 13.66
N VAL A 150 22.54 29.18 14.53
CA VAL A 150 23.39 30.30 14.12
C VAL A 150 24.82 30.11 14.62
N GLY A 151 25.79 30.59 13.84
CA GLY A 151 27.10 30.96 14.35
C GLY A 151 28.26 30.10 13.87
N SER A 152 29.27 29.96 14.74
CA SER A 152 30.58 29.42 14.36
C SER A 152 30.55 27.97 13.87
N LEU A 153 29.65 27.14 14.41
CA LEU A 153 29.47 25.74 13.97
C LEU A 153 28.98 25.66 12.52
N VAL A 154 28.10 26.59 12.11
CA VAL A 154 27.60 26.68 10.73
C VAL A 154 28.74 27.07 9.79
N LEU A 155 29.56 28.06 10.15
CA LEU A 155 30.73 28.44 9.35
C LEU A 155 31.73 27.30 9.20
N LYS A 156 31.95 26.53 10.28
CA LYS A 156 32.81 25.36 10.23
C LYS A 156 32.25 24.30 9.27
N GLN A 157 30.94 24.07 9.29
CA GLN A 157 30.27 23.14 8.38
C GLN A 157 30.30 23.62 6.93
N LEU A 158 30.15 24.92 6.69
CA LEU A 158 30.24 25.53 5.36
C LEU A 158 31.63 25.33 4.74
N GLY A 159 32.68 25.33 5.57
CA GLY A 159 34.05 25.06 5.13
C GLY A 159 34.57 26.10 4.13
N ALA A 160 35.46 25.68 3.22
CA ALA A 160 36.09 26.57 2.24
C ALA A 160 35.35 26.66 0.89
N GLY A 161 34.40 25.76 0.62
CA GLY A 161 33.73 25.67 -0.69
C GLY A 161 32.32 25.08 -0.65
N GLY A 162 31.62 25.18 0.49
CA GLY A 162 30.22 24.76 0.60
C GLY A 162 29.28 25.78 -0.05
N GLU A 163 28.18 25.30 -0.63
CA GLU A 163 27.13 26.18 -1.17
C GLU A 163 26.32 26.81 -0.03
N PHE A 164 25.97 28.09 -0.17
CA PHE A 164 25.10 28.80 0.78
C PHE A 164 24.12 29.72 0.05
N THR A 165 22.93 29.90 0.62
CA THR A 165 21.98 30.91 0.14
C THR A 165 22.42 32.31 0.55
N LYS A 166 22.50 33.22 -0.43
CA LYS A 166 22.89 34.62 -0.25
C LYS A 166 21.69 35.47 0.18
N CYS A 167 21.61 35.84 1.45
CA CYS A 167 20.49 36.61 1.99
C CYS A 167 20.93 38.05 2.34
N LEU A 168 20.42 39.06 1.64
CA LEU A 168 20.67 40.47 1.92
C LEU A 168 19.41 41.14 2.46
N HIS A 169 19.53 41.80 3.61
CA HIS A 169 18.46 42.53 4.26
C HIS A 169 18.90 43.93 4.71
N SER A 170 18.04 44.94 4.57
CA SER A 170 18.20 46.25 5.23
C SER A 170 16.86 46.91 5.50
N LYS A 171 16.75 47.51 6.70
CA LYS A 171 15.59 48.35 7.05
C LYS A 171 15.45 49.57 6.13
N ALA A 172 16.57 50.07 5.60
CA ALA A 172 16.65 51.31 4.83
C ALA A 172 15.89 52.46 5.53
N ASP A 173 14.94 53.10 4.83
CA ASP A 173 14.06 54.15 5.34
C ASP A 173 12.66 53.65 5.76
N LEU A 174 12.40 52.34 5.65
CA LEU A 174 11.09 51.70 5.87
C LEU A 174 9.94 52.30 5.02
N ASP A 175 10.26 52.97 3.89
CA ASP A 175 9.23 53.45 2.98
C ASP A 175 8.57 52.28 2.24
N ALA A 176 7.28 52.06 2.52
CA ALA A 176 6.49 51.00 1.90
C ALA A 176 6.47 51.09 0.37
N LYS A 177 6.65 52.27 -0.24
CA LYS A 177 6.70 52.44 -1.71
C LYS A 177 8.00 51.93 -2.33
N ARG A 178 9.06 51.82 -1.53
CA ARG A 178 10.39 51.37 -1.94
C ARG A 178 10.68 49.94 -1.47
N ARG A 179 9.75 49.33 -0.73
CA ARG A 179 9.89 47.98 -0.18
C ARG A 179 9.86 46.93 -1.28
N LEU A 180 10.81 45.99 -1.22
CA LEU A 180 10.92 44.87 -2.14
C LEU A 180 11.38 43.62 -1.39
N ILE A 181 10.71 42.49 -1.64
CA ILE A 181 11.11 41.16 -1.16
C ILE A 181 11.30 40.27 -2.40
N LEU A 182 12.55 40.09 -2.81
CA LEU A 182 12.92 39.44 -4.06
C LEU A 182 13.59 38.08 -3.79
N HIS A 183 13.19 37.07 -4.55
CA HIS A 183 13.76 35.74 -4.52
C HIS A 183 14.33 35.45 -5.90
N PHE A 184 15.59 35.05 -5.99
CA PHE A 184 16.28 34.70 -7.23
C PHE A 184 16.62 33.21 -7.15
N PRO A 185 15.71 32.29 -7.55
CA PRO A 185 15.90 30.86 -7.34
C PRO A 185 17.12 30.30 -8.11
N GLU A 186 17.35 30.81 -9.32
CA GLU A 186 18.48 30.42 -10.19
C GLU A 186 19.84 30.84 -9.61
N ASP A 187 19.89 31.98 -8.91
CA ASP A 187 21.10 32.53 -8.29
C ASP A 187 21.30 32.12 -6.82
N ASN A 188 20.35 31.35 -6.26
CA ASN A 188 20.29 30.99 -4.84
C ASN A 188 20.42 32.22 -3.91
N ALA A 189 19.66 33.29 -4.23
CA ALA A 189 19.74 34.58 -3.54
C ALA A 189 18.38 35.14 -3.11
N ILE A 190 18.37 35.90 -2.02
CA ILE A 190 17.20 36.59 -1.45
C ILE A 190 17.60 38.02 -1.10
N TRP A 191 16.87 39.01 -1.60
CA TRP A 191 17.09 40.42 -1.29
C TRP A 191 15.81 41.02 -0.72
N SER A 192 15.89 41.56 0.51
CA SER A 192 14.76 42.21 1.19
C SER A 192 15.14 43.60 1.69
N VAL A 193 14.41 44.63 1.27
CA VAL A 193 14.73 46.02 1.63
C VAL A 193 13.47 46.79 1.97
N GLY A 194 13.57 47.69 2.95
CA GLY A 194 12.48 48.60 3.33
C GLY A 194 11.43 47.97 4.26
N SER A 195 11.79 46.89 4.97
CA SER A 195 10.99 46.27 6.03
C SER A 195 11.88 45.92 7.23
N GLY A 196 11.30 45.90 8.42
CA GLY A 196 11.84 45.44 9.70
C GLY A 196 10.99 44.34 10.33
N TYR A 197 9.92 43.88 9.68
CA TYR A 197 8.92 42.99 10.27
C TYR A 197 8.99 41.53 9.79
N GLY A 198 9.05 40.62 10.76
CA GLY A 198 8.67 39.20 10.65
C GLY A 198 9.15 38.48 9.39
N GLY A 199 8.22 37.91 8.62
CA GLY A 199 8.54 37.08 7.45
C GLY A 199 9.19 37.80 6.27
N ASN A 200 9.29 39.14 6.29
CA ASN A 200 10.03 39.90 5.28
C ASN A 200 11.52 39.98 5.62
N VAL A 201 11.88 39.82 6.90
CA VAL A 201 13.25 40.06 7.39
C VAL A 201 13.90 38.83 7.99
N LEU A 202 13.13 37.81 8.39
CA LEU A 202 13.68 36.52 8.81
C LEU A 202 13.86 35.66 7.56
N LEU A 203 14.95 35.91 6.80
CA LEU A 203 15.09 35.37 5.44
C LEU A 203 15.26 33.85 5.42
N GLY A 204 15.72 33.25 6.53
CA GLY A 204 15.70 31.80 6.72
C GLY A 204 14.31 31.17 6.69
N LYS A 205 13.26 31.90 7.11
CA LYS A 205 11.90 31.37 7.30
C LYS A 205 11.15 31.13 5.98
N LYS A 206 10.27 32.04 5.56
CA LYS A 206 9.42 31.80 4.37
C LYS A 206 10.20 32.00 3.05
N CYS A 207 11.19 32.89 3.06
CA CYS A 207 11.96 33.22 1.87
C CYS A 207 12.88 32.07 1.46
N LEU A 208 13.73 31.59 2.37
CA LEU A 208 14.56 30.41 2.12
C LEU A 208 13.73 29.14 2.25
N ALA A 209 13.16 28.84 3.42
CA ALA A 209 12.69 27.50 3.72
C ALA A 209 11.44 27.01 2.96
N LEU A 210 10.77 27.90 2.21
CA LEU A 210 9.73 27.50 1.25
C LEU A 210 10.04 27.97 -0.18
N ARG A 211 10.25 29.27 -0.43
CA ARG A 211 10.38 29.76 -1.82
C ARG A 211 11.65 29.25 -2.49
N ILE A 212 12.82 29.64 -1.99
CA ILE A 212 14.08 29.13 -2.56
C ILE A 212 14.18 27.61 -2.38
N ALA A 213 13.83 27.09 -1.21
CA ALA A 213 13.91 25.67 -0.90
C ALA A 213 13.03 24.79 -1.81
N SER A 214 11.84 25.24 -2.23
CA SER A 214 11.01 24.46 -3.15
C SER A 214 11.67 24.32 -4.53
N TYR A 215 12.37 25.37 -5.00
CA TYR A 215 13.14 25.31 -6.23
C TYR A 215 14.38 24.42 -6.09
N LEU A 216 15.13 24.55 -4.99
CA LEU A 216 16.26 23.67 -4.67
C LEU A 216 15.80 22.21 -4.54
N GLY A 217 14.64 21.98 -3.93
CA GLY A 217 13.99 20.68 -3.79
C GLY A 217 13.66 20.05 -5.13
N LYS A 218 13.08 20.82 -6.07
CA LYS A 218 12.88 20.36 -7.45
C LYS A 218 14.20 19.97 -8.10
N ARG A 219 15.23 20.83 -8.01
CA ARG A 219 16.54 20.63 -8.64
C ARG A 219 17.26 19.38 -8.09
N GLU A 220 17.13 19.11 -6.80
CA GLU A 220 17.88 18.07 -6.09
C GLU A 220 17.04 16.83 -5.76
N GLY A 221 15.75 16.82 -6.09
CA GLY A 221 14.88 15.66 -5.92
C GLY A 221 14.32 15.47 -4.50
N TRP A 222 13.92 16.54 -3.80
CA TRP A 222 13.27 16.52 -2.48
C TRP A 222 12.15 17.58 -2.36
N LEU A 223 11.39 17.58 -1.26
CA LEU A 223 10.21 18.45 -1.07
C LEU A 223 10.42 19.47 0.06
N ALA A 224 10.05 20.72 -0.17
CA ALA A 224 10.02 21.79 0.83
C ALA A 224 8.59 22.28 0.99
N GLU A 225 7.96 21.97 2.13
CA GLU A 225 6.52 22.05 2.27
C GLU A 225 6.09 22.87 3.49
N HIS A 226 4.96 23.56 3.34
CA HIS A 226 4.31 24.31 4.41
C HIS A 226 3.51 23.39 5.33
N MET A 227 4.21 22.47 5.98
CA MET A 227 3.67 21.40 6.81
C MET A 227 4.19 21.47 8.24
N LEU A 228 3.30 21.23 9.20
CA LEU A 228 3.74 20.79 10.52
C LEU A 228 4.26 19.35 10.46
N VAL A 229 5.07 18.97 11.44
CA VAL A 229 5.46 17.57 11.70
C VAL A 229 5.22 17.26 13.17
N MET A 230 4.48 16.18 13.44
CA MET A 230 4.22 15.71 14.80
C MET A 230 4.33 14.18 14.87
N GLY A 231 4.78 13.69 16.02
CA GLY A 231 4.77 12.28 16.39
C GLY A 231 3.61 11.98 17.33
N VAL A 232 2.94 10.85 17.13
CA VAL A 232 1.96 10.29 18.06
C VAL A 232 2.57 9.05 18.66
N GLU A 233 2.67 9.04 19.99
CA GLU A 233 3.09 7.88 20.74
C GLU A 233 1.87 7.15 21.31
N GLU A 234 1.78 5.87 20.98
CA GLU A 234 0.76 4.96 21.47
C GLU A 234 1.11 4.41 22.86
N PRO A 235 0.15 3.80 23.58
CA PRO A 235 0.38 3.22 24.91
C PRO A 235 1.47 2.14 24.96
N ASN A 236 1.76 1.49 23.83
CA ASN A 236 2.80 0.48 23.69
C ASN A 236 4.21 1.08 23.47
N GLY A 237 4.34 2.42 23.42
CA GLY A 237 5.60 3.13 23.19
C GLY A 237 5.97 3.32 21.70
N ARG A 238 5.16 2.84 20.76
CA ARG A 238 5.36 3.06 19.32
C ARG A 238 5.11 4.53 18.99
N ILE A 239 6.03 5.16 18.26
CA ILE A 239 5.89 6.54 17.77
C ILE A 239 5.81 6.54 16.25
N GLU A 240 4.73 7.10 15.72
CA GLU A 240 4.54 7.31 14.29
C GLU A 240 4.39 8.80 13.99
N TYR A 241 4.91 9.25 12.85
CA TYR A 241 4.95 10.67 12.51
C TYR A 241 4.06 10.98 11.33
N ILE A 242 3.42 12.15 11.40
CA ILE A 242 2.61 12.70 10.31
C ILE A 242 3.17 14.07 9.91
N ALA A 243 2.95 14.41 8.64
CA ALA A 243 3.13 15.77 8.14
C ALA A 243 1.75 16.33 7.73
N ALA A 244 1.45 17.59 8.07
CA ALA A 244 0.15 18.17 7.74
C ALA A 244 0.23 19.60 7.21
N ALA A 245 -0.34 19.83 6.02
CA ALA A 245 -0.43 21.12 5.34
C ALA A 245 -1.83 21.70 5.52
N PHE A 246 -1.92 22.82 6.24
CA PHE A 246 -3.11 23.65 6.30
C PHE A 246 -2.76 25.10 5.95
N PRO A 247 -3.66 25.85 5.28
CA PRO A 247 -3.48 27.28 5.10
C PRO A 247 -3.30 28.04 6.42
N SER A 248 -2.87 29.30 6.33
CA SER A 248 -2.76 30.16 7.52
C SER A 248 -4.11 30.24 8.26
N ALA A 249 -4.08 30.29 9.60
CA ALA A 249 -5.26 30.32 10.46
C ALA A 249 -6.20 29.08 10.40
N CYS A 250 -5.71 27.93 9.92
CA CYS A 250 -6.45 26.66 9.88
C CYS A 250 -5.99 25.63 10.93
N GLY A 251 -5.22 26.05 11.94
CA GLY A 251 -4.92 25.22 13.12
C GLY A 251 -3.64 24.39 13.10
N LYS A 252 -2.65 24.68 12.22
CA LYS A 252 -1.37 23.96 12.18
C LYS A 252 -0.68 23.91 13.56
N THR A 253 -0.43 25.07 14.17
CA THR A 253 0.25 25.17 15.47
C THR A 253 -0.51 24.45 16.58
N ASN A 254 -1.85 24.49 16.59
CA ASN A 254 -2.66 23.75 17.55
C ASN A 254 -2.53 22.23 17.38
N LEU A 255 -2.50 21.74 16.13
CA LEU A 255 -2.34 20.31 15.86
C LEU A 255 -0.93 19.81 16.20
N ALA A 256 0.11 20.56 15.84
CA ALA A 256 1.50 20.20 16.09
C ALA A 256 1.85 20.05 17.59
N MET A 257 1.11 20.75 18.45
CA MET A 257 1.30 20.77 19.91
C MET A 257 0.08 20.25 20.66
N LEU A 258 -0.67 19.36 20.03
CA LEU A 258 -1.92 18.84 20.56
C LEU A 258 -1.71 18.18 21.93
N ILE A 259 -2.64 18.42 22.84
CA ILE A 259 -2.73 17.68 24.12
C ILE A 259 -3.80 16.60 23.96
N PRO A 260 -3.45 15.32 24.19
CA PRO A 260 -4.42 14.23 24.10
C PRO A 260 -5.68 14.51 24.94
N PRO A 261 -6.88 14.25 24.41
CA PRO A 261 -8.12 14.39 25.16
C PRO A 261 -8.16 13.33 26.26
N GLU A 262 -8.90 13.57 27.35
CA GLU A 262 -8.83 12.75 28.57
C GLU A 262 -9.03 11.24 28.28
N GLY A 263 -9.97 10.89 27.39
CA GLY A 263 -10.22 9.49 27.02
C GLY A 263 -9.03 8.77 26.35
N LEU A 264 -8.21 9.47 25.56
CA LEU A 264 -7.00 8.90 24.95
C LEU A 264 -5.79 9.05 25.86
N LYS A 265 -5.71 10.15 26.61
CA LYS A 265 -4.67 10.39 27.61
C LYS A 265 -4.66 9.29 28.67
N ALA A 266 -5.84 8.89 29.17
CA ALA A 266 -5.99 7.81 30.14
C ALA A 266 -5.54 6.45 29.59
N LYS A 267 -5.56 6.26 28.26
CA LYS A 267 -5.02 5.05 27.60
C LYS A 267 -3.50 5.07 27.51
N GLY A 268 -2.84 6.23 27.64
CA GLY A 268 -1.39 6.38 27.57
C GLY A 268 -0.87 7.09 26.31
N TYR A 269 -1.73 7.69 25.49
CA TYR A 269 -1.30 8.42 24.29
C TYR A 269 -0.49 9.68 24.64
N ARG A 270 0.58 9.94 23.88
CA ARG A 270 1.38 11.17 23.96
C ARG A 270 1.62 11.78 22.58
N VAL A 271 1.92 13.07 22.55
CA VAL A 271 2.20 13.83 21.31
C VAL A 271 3.57 14.47 21.41
N TRP A 272 4.32 14.41 20.30
CA TRP A 272 5.67 14.93 20.15
C TRP A 272 5.71 15.96 19.01
N THR A 273 6.00 17.21 19.33
CA THR A 273 6.15 18.32 18.37
C THR A 273 7.52 18.29 17.72
N VAL A 274 7.59 18.12 16.40
CA VAL A 274 8.84 18.25 15.63
C VAL A 274 8.94 19.64 14.99
N GLY A 275 7.85 20.14 14.42
CA GLY A 275 7.73 21.49 13.87
C GLY A 275 6.27 21.84 13.57
N ASP A 276 5.94 23.13 13.51
CA ASP A 276 4.54 23.57 13.34
C ASP A 276 4.24 24.26 12.00
N ASP A 277 5.25 24.51 11.17
CA ASP A 277 5.12 25.39 10.02
C ASP A 277 5.82 24.89 8.75
N ILE A 278 7.01 24.30 8.84
CA ILE A 278 7.80 23.90 7.67
C ILE A 278 8.33 22.47 7.83
N ALA A 279 8.27 21.70 6.74
CA ALA A 279 8.86 20.37 6.64
C ALA A 279 9.72 20.27 5.38
N TRP A 280 10.96 19.79 5.54
CA TRP A 280 11.81 19.39 4.42
C TRP A 280 11.89 17.88 4.37
N MET A 281 11.47 17.31 3.24
CA MET A 281 11.23 15.88 3.11
C MET A 281 12.06 15.27 1.98
N ARG A 282 12.77 14.17 2.27
CA ARG A 282 13.58 13.43 1.30
C ARG A 282 13.30 11.94 1.39
N ILE A 283 13.51 11.24 0.28
CA ILE A 283 13.49 9.77 0.26
C ILE A 283 14.81 9.31 0.86
N ASP A 284 14.75 8.55 1.96
CA ASP A 284 15.94 7.98 2.59
C ASP A 284 16.23 6.57 2.01
N THR A 285 17.33 5.98 2.45
CA THR A 285 17.86 4.68 2.01
C THR A 285 16.92 3.49 2.21
N ASP A 286 15.91 3.62 3.08
CA ASP A 286 14.87 2.61 3.29
C ASP A 286 13.66 2.76 2.33
N GLY A 287 13.71 3.75 1.44
CA GLY A 287 12.67 4.04 0.44
C GLY A 287 11.42 4.73 0.98
N ARG A 288 11.41 5.14 2.25
CA ARG A 288 10.36 5.96 2.87
C ARG A 288 10.67 7.45 2.73
N LEU A 289 9.64 8.28 2.90
CA LEU A 289 9.79 9.73 3.00
C LEU A 289 10.12 10.12 4.45
N TRP A 290 11.24 10.79 4.65
CA TRP A 290 11.70 11.30 5.95
C TRP A 290 11.60 12.82 5.96
N ALA A 291 11.31 13.41 7.12
CA ALA A 291 11.14 14.84 7.30
C ALA A 291 12.00 15.40 8.42
N ILE A 292 12.59 16.58 8.18
CA ILE A 292 13.09 17.46 9.25
C ILE A 292 12.21 18.70 9.35
N ASN A 293 12.17 19.30 10.55
CA ASN A 293 11.80 20.69 10.71
C ASN A 293 13.08 21.53 10.52
N PRO A 294 13.14 22.43 9.52
CA PRO A 294 14.31 23.27 9.33
C PRO A 294 14.42 24.42 10.35
N GLU A 295 13.36 24.71 11.12
CA GLU A 295 13.32 25.82 12.10
C GLU A 295 13.61 25.35 13.53
N THR A 296 14.25 26.20 14.33
CA THR A 296 14.57 25.93 15.76
C THR A 296 13.68 26.70 16.74
N GLY A 297 12.66 27.39 16.22
CA GLY A 297 11.79 28.27 17.00
C GLY A 297 10.38 28.38 16.42
N PHE A 298 9.49 28.98 17.20
CA PHE A 298 8.13 29.31 16.78
C PHE A 298 8.00 30.80 16.53
N PHE A 299 7.39 31.17 15.41
CA PHE A 299 7.01 32.55 15.09
C PHE A 299 5.48 32.69 15.01
N GLY A 300 4.84 32.53 16.17
CA GLY A 300 3.39 32.37 16.29
C GLY A 300 2.63 33.70 16.37
N VAL A 301 1.34 33.67 15.99
CA VAL A 301 0.40 34.80 16.17
C VAL A 301 0.00 34.85 17.64
N ALA A 302 0.11 36.03 18.27
CA ALA A 302 -0.26 36.20 19.67
C ALA A 302 -1.80 36.20 19.88
N PRO A 303 -2.60 37.07 19.22
CA PRO A 303 -4.05 37.08 19.39
C PRO A 303 -4.72 35.71 19.24
N GLY A 304 -5.60 35.36 20.18
CA GLY A 304 -6.28 34.05 20.25
C GLY A 304 -5.46 32.88 20.85
N THR A 305 -4.17 33.06 21.11
CA THR A 305 -3.36 32.08 21.85
C THR A 305 -3.64 32.20 23.35
N ASN A 306 -4.14 31.14 23.97
CA ASN A 306 -4.41 31.07 25.41
C ASN A 306 -4.40 29.60 25.90
N SER A 307 -4.58 29.37 27.19
CA SER A 307 -4.57 28.02 27.79
C SER A 307 -5.81 27.18 27.50
N ARG A 308 -6.83 27.73 26.81
CA ARG A 308 -7.95 26.93 26.29
C ARG A 308 -7.64 26.40 24.88
N THR A 309 -6.96 27.19 24.07
CA THR A 309 -6.68 26.86 22.66
C THR A 309 -5.32 26.17 22.45
N ASN A 310 -4.28 26.59 23.18
CA ASN A 310 -2.93 26.01 23.09
C ASN A 310 -2.14 26.15 24.41
N PRO A 311 -2.37 25.26 25.39
CA PRO A 311 -1.67 25.29 26.68
C PRO A 311 -0.15 25.08 26.57
N ASN A 312 0.29 24.27 25.59
CA ASN A 312 1.71 24.04 25.36
C ASN A 312 2.39 25.33 24.93
N MET A 313 1.80 26.09 24.00
CA MET A 313 2.36 27.37 23.56
C MET A 313 2.44 28.40 24.68
N MET A 314 1.41 28.50 25.54
CA MET A 314 1.45 29.43 26.69
C MET A 314 2.63 29.16 27.62
N LYS A 315 2.97 27.88 27.84
CA LYS A 315 4.17 27.49 28.59
C LYS A 315 5.45 27.84 27.82
N THR A 316 5.47 27.57 26.51
CA THR A 316 6.62 27.86 25.63
C THR A 316 6.99 29.34 25.64
N ILE A 317 6.01 30.25 25.60
CA ILE A 317 6.26 31.68 25.45
C ILE A 317 6.58 32.40 26.76
N SER A 318 6.44 31.73 27.91
CA SER A 318 6.61 32.33 29.25
C SER A 318 8.02 32.83 29.60
N ARG A 319 9.04 32.46 28.81
CA ARG A 319 10.44 32.84 29.04
C ARG A 319 11.22 32.91 27.73
N ASN A 320 12.31 33.68 27.68
CA ASN A 320 13.19 33.82 26.52
C ASN A 320 12.46 34.11 25.20
N THR A 321 11.39 34.89 25.26
CA THR A 321 10.51 35.18 24.12
C THR A 321 10.63 36.63 23.70
N ILE A 322 10.65 36.87 22.39
CA ILE A 322 10.51 38.21 21.82
C ILE A 322 9.04 38.43 21.47
N TYR A 323 8.38 39.39 22.12
CA TYR A 323 7.01 39.78 21.80
C TYR A 323 7.00 40.99 20.87
N THR A 324 6.18 40.97 19.82
CA THR A 324 6.12 42.04 18.83
C THR A 324 4.68 42.53 18.65
N ASN A 325 4.45 43.82 18.86
CA ASN A 325 3.18 44.52 18.64
C ASN A 325 1.99 44.01 19.48
N VAL A 326 2.25 43.52 20.70
CA VAL A 326 1.22 43.22 21.70
C VAL A 326 0.95 44.43 22.62
N VAL A 327 -0.04 44.34 23.51
CA VAL A 327 -0.25 45.33 24.58
C VAL A 327 0.90 45.20 25.58
N LEU A 328 1.47 46.33 25.98
CA LEU A 328 2.47 46.42 27.04
C LEU A 328 1.81 46.98 28.30
N GLY A 329 1.65 46.14 29.33
CA GLY A 329 1.07 46.52 30.61
C GLY A 329 1.97 47.46 31.40
N SER A 330 1.37 48.26 32.28
CA SER A 330 2.10 49.16 33.19
C SER A 330 3.03 48.41 34.17
N ASP A 331 2.76 47.14 34.44
CA ASP A 331 3.58 46.25 35.29
C ASP A 331 4.73 45.56 34.53
N GLY A 332 4.94 45.91 33.26
CA GLY A 332 5.97 45.35 32.40
C GLY A 332 5.63 43.97 31.83
N THR A 333 4.38 43.51 31.92
CA THR A 333 3.90 42.28 31.26
C THR A 333 3.23 42.58 29.92
N VAL A 334 2.77 41.53 29.24
CA VAL A 334 2.13 41.63 27.91
C VAL A 334 0.72 41.05 27.92
N TRP A 335 -0.15 41.60 27.07
CA TRP A 335 -1.51 41.10 26.85
C TRP A 335 -1.91 41.23 25.37
N TRP A 336 -2.91 40.47 24.94
CA TRP A 336 -3.49 40.54 23.59
C TRP A 336 -4.95 40.08 23.60
N GLU A 337 -5.69 40.45 22.55
CA GLU A 337 -7.08 40.06 22.36
C GLU A 337 -7.25 38.54 22.35
N ASP A 338 -8.28 38.07 23.05
CA ASP A 338 -8.56 36.65 23.27
C ASP A 338 -7.38 35.87 23.91
N GLY A 339 -6.50 36.59 24.62
CA GLY A 339 -5.38 36.04 25.39
C GLY A 339 -5.76 35.48 26.76
N GLU A 340 -4.75 35.18 27.56
CA GLU A 340 -4.91 34.69 28.92
C GLU A 340 -5.16 35.85 29.91
N GLY A 341 -6.15 35.69 30.78
CA GLY A 341 -6.48 36.66 31.83
C GLY A 341 -7.26 37.90 31.35
N GLU A 342 -7.69 38.71 32.32
CA GLU A 342 -8.36 39.99 32.06
C GLU A 342 -7.37 40.99 31.44
N PRO A 343 -7.83 41.89 30.55
CA PRO A 343 -6.99 42.93 30.00
C PRO A 343 -6.45 43.86 31.10
N PRO A 344 -5.23 44.40 30.96
CA PRO A 344 -4.65 45.30 31.95
C PRO A 344 -5.51 46.56 32.11
N ALA A 345 -5.73 47.02 33.35
CA ALA A 345 -6.53 48.21 33.63
C ALA A 345 -5.97 49.47 32.94
N GLU A 346 -4.63 49.56 32.83
CA GLU A 346 -3.92 50.58 32.08
C GLU A 346 -2.68 49.98 31.43
N GLY A 347 -2.34 50.41 30.21
CA GLY A 347 -1.15 49.98 29.49
C GLY A 347 -0.89 50.83 28.26
N ARG A 348 -0.10 50.27 27.33
CA ARG A 348 0.14 50.84 26.01
C ARG A 348 -0.28 49.87 24.93
N ASP A 349 -0.99 50.37 23.92
CA ASP A 349 -1.28 49.60 22.72
C ASP A 349 0.01 49.29 21.92
N TRP A 350 -0.15 48.52 20.86
CA TRP A 350 0.94 48.16 19.97
C TRP A 350 1.61 49.35 19.28
N LEU A 351 0.94 50.51 19.18
CA LEU A 351 1.49 51.77 18.66
C LEU A 351 2.20 52.60 19.74
N GLY A 352 2.15 52.16 20.99
CA GLY A 352 2.75 52.83 22.15
C GLY A 352 1.88 53.91 22.78
N ARG A 353 0.61 54.04 22.33
CA ARG A 353 -0.37 55.00 22.84
C ARG A 353 -0.99 54.46 24.13
N PRO A 354 -1.38 55.32 25.09
CA PRO A 354 -2.12 54.87 26.27
C PRO A 354 -3.38 54.08 25.87
N TRP A 355 -3.59 52.93 26.52
CA TRP A 355 -4.72 52.05 26.23
C TRP A 355 -5.29 51.44 27.51
N HIS A 356 -6.62 51.29 27.55
CA HIS A 356 -7.36 50.59 28.60
C HIS A 356 -8.60 49.92 27.99
N PRO A 357 -9.22 48.94 28.69
CA PRO A 357 -10.46 48.32 28.24
C PRO A 357 -11.57 49.36 28.09
N GLY A 358 -12.33 49.27 26.99
CA GLY A 358 -13.48 50.15 26.73
C GLY A 358 -13.18 51.42 25.93
N ILE A 359 -11.92 51.66 25.50
CA ILE A 359 -11.64 52.71 24.51
C ILE A 359 -12.37 52.38 23.19
N THR A 360 -13.08 53.36 22.65
CA THR A 360 -13.75 53.27 21.35
C THR A 360 -13.22 54.29 20.36
N ASP A 361 -13.25 53.94 19.07
CA ASP A 361 -12.98 54.88 17.99
C ASP A 361 -14.11 55.92 17.82
N GLU A 362 -13.94 56.87 16.91
CA GLU A 362 -14.94 57.91 16.60
C GLU A 362 -16.31 57.34 16.16
N LYS A 363 -16.38 56.05 15.82
CA LYS A 363 -17.59 55.33 15.38
C LYS A 363 -18.15 54.44 16.49
N GLY A 364 -17.66 54.56 17.72
CA GLY A 364 -18.10 53.78 18.88
C GLY A 364 -17.64 52.32 18.87
N ARG A 365 -16.67 51.95 18.02
CA ARG A 365 -16.16 50.57 17.94
C ARG A 365 -14.99 50.39 18.91
N PRO A 366 -14.90 49.26 19.66
CA PRO A 366 -13.74 49.00 20.52
C PRO A 366 -12.42 49.07 19.75
N VAL A 367 -11.44 49.77 20.31
CA VAL A 367 -10.09 49.85 19.75
C VAL A 367 -9.25 48.70 20.31
N PRO A 368 -8.78 47.76 19.47
CA PRO A 368 -7.91 46.69 19.94
C PRO A 368 -6.56 47.24 20.39
N GLY A 369 -6.03 46.70 21.48
CA GLY A 369 -4.74 47.05 22.05
C GLY A 369 -3.58 46.34 21.36
N ALA A 370 -3.69 45.07 20.96
CA ALA A 370 -2.66 44.39 20.17
C ALA A 370 -2.94 44.49 18.67
N HIS A 371 -1.88 44.41 17.86
CA HIS A 371 -2.07 44.29 16.41
C HIS A 371 -2.66 42.90 16.08
N PRO A 372 -3.61 42.76 15.12
CA PRO A 372 -4.18 41.45 14.78
C PRO A 372 -3.15 40.40 14.30
N ASN A 373 -2.02 40.86 13.79
CA ASN A 373 -0.87 40.04 13.39
C ASN A 373 0.33 40.21 14.34
N ALA A 374 0.09 40.58 15.60
CA ALA A 374 1.11 40.59 16.64
C ALA A 374 1.70 39.18 16.82
N ARG A 375 2.98 39.13 17.19
CA ARG A 375 3.76 37.88 17.19
C ARG A 375 4.48 37.65 18.51
N PHE A 376 4.81 36.39 18.74
CA PHE A 376 5.88 36.00 19.64
C PHE A 376 6.89 35.15 18.88
N THR A 377 8.16 35.26 19.27
CA THR A 377 9.24 34.40 18.80
C THR A 377 9.82 33.67 19.99
N ALA A 378 9.65 32.35 20.04
CA ALA A 378 10.04 31.54 21.19
C ALA A 378 10.83 30.28 20.76
N PRO A 379 11.86 29.85 21.53
CA PRO A 379 12.64 28.66 21.19
C PRO A 379 11.80 27.38 21.22
N LEU A 380 12.00 26.52 20.21
CA LEU A 380 11.24 25.28 20.05
C LEU A 380 11.50 24.29 21.21
N ALA A 381 12.73 24.28 21.74
CA ALA A 381 13.13 23.49 22.90
C ALA A 381 12.39 23.83 24.20
N GLN A 382 11.66 24.95 24.27
CA GLN A 382 10.83 25.29 25.43
C GLN A 382 9.44 24.66 25.38
N CYS A 383 9.06 24.06 24.26
CA CYS A 383 7.78 23.40 24.11
C CYS A 383 7.71 22.16 25.02
N PRO A 384 6.69 22.02 25.87
CA PRO A 384 6.55 20.85 26.73
C PRO A 384 6.46 19.53 25.97
N SER A 385 5.92 19.56 24.74
CA SER A 385 5.81 18.39 23.84
C SER A 385 6.98 18.30 22.85
N HIS A 386 8.07 19.03 23.04
CA HIS A 386 9.23 19.00 22.14
C HIS A 386 9.75 17.56 21.90
N SER A 387 9.82 17.15 20.64
CA SER A 387 10.32 15.83 20.25
C SER A 387 11.82 15.72 20.48
N PHE A 388 12.25 14.59 21.05
CA PHE A 388 13.69 14.27 21.20
C PHE A 388 14.40 13.99 19.86
N ARG A 389 13.66 13.95 18.73
CA ARG A 389 14.20 13.70 17.37
C ARG A 389 14.38 14.95 16.52
N THR A 390 14.14 16.16 17.04
CA THR A 390 14.29 17.42 16.28
C THR A 390 15.69 17.63 15.73
N GLU A 391 16.71 17.23 16.50
CA GLU A 391 18.13 17.27 16.12
C GLU A 391 18.62 16.00 15.41
N HIS A 392 17.73 15.07 15.07
CA HIS A 392 18.14 13.83 14.42
C HIS A 392 18.64 14.10 13.00
N HIS A 393 19.80 13.52 12.66
CA HIS A 393 20.52 13.81 11.43
C HIS A 393 19.69 13.58 10.15
N HIS A 394 18.79 12.59 10.12
CA HIS A 394 17.90 12.31 8.98
C HIS A 394 16.43 12.72 9.24
N GLY A 395 16.13 13.28 10.42
CA GLY A 395 14.76 13.59 10.81
C GLY A 395 13.93 12.38 11.22
N VAL A 396 12.66 12.34 10.81
CA VAL A 396 11.67 11.32 11.20
C VAL A 396 10.94 10.73 9.99
N PRO A 397 10.61 9.42 9.98
CA PRO A 397 9.88 8.80 8.87
C PRO A 397 8.40 9.19 8.91
N ILE A 398 7.85 9.64 7.79
CA ILE A 398 6.46 10.08 7.68
C ILE A 398 5.57 8.88 7.31
N SER A 399 4.59 8.56 8.16
CA SER A 399 3.58 7.53 7.91
C SER A 399 2.41 8.07 7.07
N ALA A 400 2.01 9.32 7.31
CA ALA A 400 0.89 9.96 6.63
C ALA A 400 1.14 11.45 6.32
N ILE A 401 0.62 11.89 5.17
CA ILE A 401 0.51 13.30 4.80
C ILE A 401 -0.95 13.71 4.88
N ILE A 402 -1.23 14.85 5.50
CA ILE A 402 -2.59 15.35 5.72
C ILE A 402 -2.75 16.74 5.08
N PHE A 403 -3.72 16.87 4.20
CA PHE A 403 -4.20 18.16 3.71
C PHE A 403 -5.45 18.59 4.47
N GLY A 404 -5.74 19.88 4.50
CA GLY A 404 -6.99 20.36 5.08
C GLY A 404 -7.15 21.87 5.02
N GLY A 405 -8.38 22.31 5.16
CA GLY A 405 -8.73 23.73 5.12
C GLY A 405 -10.05 23.97 5.85
N ARG A 406 -10.37 25.24 6.08
CA ARG A 406 -11.65 25.61 6.67
C ARG A 406 -12.75 25.48 5.61
N ARG A 407 -13.65 24.51 5.82
CA ARG A 407 -14.83 24.29 4.97
C ARG A 407 -16.05 24.09 5.85
N ALA A 408 -16.99 25.03 5.85
CA ALA A 408 -18.23 24.89 6.61
C ALA A 408 -19.12 23.76 6.02
N ARG A 409 -19.06 23.56 4.70
CA ARG A 409 -19.80 22.54 3.93
C ARG A 409 -18.86 21.72 3.02
N LEU A 410 -19.39 20.76 2.26
CA LEU A 410 -18.69 19.86 1.33
C LEU A 410 -17.77 18.80 1.94
N ALA A 411 -16.65 19.20 2.55
CA ALA A 411 -15.58 18.27 2.92
C ALA A 411 -15.93 17.51 4.21
N PRO A 412 -15.84 16.16 4.25
CA PRO A 412 -16.04 15.40 5.48
C PRO A 412 -14.90 15.59 6.47
N LEU A 413 -15.11 15.14 7.71
CA LEU A 413 -14.16 15.25 8.81
C LEU A 413 -12.78 14.72 8.44
N VAL A 414 -12.74 13.56 7.79
CA VAL A 414 -11.53 12.94 7.25
C VAL A 414 -11.86 12.01 6.09
N TYR A 415 -10.98 11.95 5.09
CA TYR A 415 -10.95 10.90 4.09
C TYR A 415 -9.52 10.57 3.63
N GLU A 416 -9.29 9.30 3.27
CA GLU A 416 -8.05 8.77 2.71
C GLU A 416 -8.12 8.77 1.17
N ALA A 417 -7.05 9.21 0.50
CA ALA A 417 -6.91 9.13 -0.94
C ALA A 417 -6.76 7.66 -1.42
N PHE A 418 -7.13 7.35 -2.67
CA PHE A 418 -7.01 5.97 -3.18
C PHE A 418 -5.58 5.48 -3.37
N ASN A 419 -4.67 6.40 -3.71
CA ASN A 419 -3.26 6.16 -3.95
C ASN A 419 -2.52 7.52 -3.94
N TRP A 420 -1.21 7.50 -4.20
CA TRP A 420 -0.38 8.71 -4.20
C TRP A 420 -0.85 9.76 -5.21
N GLU A 421 -1.09 9.37 -6.46
CA GLU A 421 -1.51 10.29 -7.54
C GLU A 421 -2.85 10.98 -7.21
N HIS A 422 -3.84 10.21 -6.75
CA HIS A 422 -5.09 10.77 -6.24
C HIS A 422 -4.86 11.66 -5.02
N GLY A 423 -3.88 11.35 -4.16
CA GLY A 423 -3.49 12.19 -3.03
C GLY A 423 -2.87 13.53 -3.46
N VAL A 424 -2.05 13.55 -4.52
CA VAL A 424 -1.55 14.79 -5.12
C VAL A 424 -2.72 15.61 -5.66
N TYR A 425 -3.70 14.99 -6.33
CA TYR A 425 -4.92 15.67 -6.75
C TYR A 425 -5.72 16.26 -5.58
N VAL A 426 -5.84 15.53 -4.47
CA VAL A 426 -6.47 16.02 -3.23
C VAL A 426 -5.73 17.25 -2.68
N GLY A 427 -4.40 17.23 -2.65
CA GLY A 427 -3.61 18.41 -2.26
C GLY A 427 -3.76 19.58 -3.22
N ALA A 428 -3.80 19.32 -4.53
CA ALA A 428 -3.92 20.34 -5.58
C ALA A 428 -5.29 21.04 -5.59
N THR A 429 -6.34 20.31 -5.19
CA THR A 429 -7.70 20.81 -5.05
C THR A 429 -7.97 21.45 -3.68
N MET A 430 -6.99 21.47 -2.77
CA MET A 430 -7.22 22.00 -1.41
C MET A 430 -7.75 23.43 -1.45
N ALA A 431 -8.78 23.68 -0.63
CA ALA A 431 -9.44 24.96 -0.53
C ALA A 431 -9.79 25.31 0.91
N SER A 432 -9.82 26.59 1.21
CA SER A 432 -10.21 27.12 2.52
C SER A 432 -11.02 28.40 2.35
N GLU A 433 -12.04 28.54 3.18
CA GLU A 433 -12.79 29.79 3.32
C GLU A 433 -11.90 30.88 3.91
N ARG A 434 -12.03 32.10 3.38
CA ARG A 434 -11.34 33.28 3.92
C ARG A 434 -11.92 33.65 5.28
N THR A 435 -11.03 33.79 6.26
CA THR A 435 -11.35 34.33 7.59
C THR A 435 -11.16 35.85 7.61
N ALA A 436 -11.59 36.53 8.68
CA ALA A 436 -11.39 37.96 8.87
C ALA A 436 -9.90 38.40 8.86
N ALA A 437 -8.96 37.46 9.01
CA ALA A 437 -7.52 37.71 9.01
C ALA A 437 -6.87 37.68 7.61
N GLN A 438 -7.62 37.34 6.54
CA GLN A 438 -7.13 37.34 5.16
C GLN A 438 -7.77 38.49 4.37
N PHE A 439 -6.98 39.22 3.57
CA PHE A 439 -7.52 40.25 2.66
C PHE A 439 -8.56 39.64 1.70
N GLY A 440 -9.81 40.10 1.73
CA GLY A 440 -10.92 39.61 0.89
C GLY A 440 -12.28 39.64 1.59
N LYS A 441 -13.33 39.17 0.90
CA LYS A 441 -14.67 38.99 1.51
C LYS A 441 -14.68 37.72 2.36
N VAL A 442 -15.12 37.83 3.61
CA VAL A 442 -15.28 36.69 4.54
C VAL A 442 -16.26 35.66 3.94
N GLY A 443 -15.90 34.38 4.00
CA GLY A 443 -16.73 33.27 3.47
C GLY A 443 -16.48 32.88 2.00
N GLU A 444 -15.63 33.61 1.27
CA GLU A 444 -15.22 33.21 -0.08
C GLU A 444 -14.22 32.05 -0.02
N VAL A 445 -14.44 31.00 -0.82
CA VAL A 445 -13.55 29.84 -0.89
C VAL A 445 -12.34 30.17 -1.76
N ARG A 446 -11.14 30.14 -1.18
CA ARG A 446 -9.86 30.30 -1.88
C ARG A 446 -9.20 28.93 -2.05
N ARG A 447 -8.77 28.60 -3.27
CA ARG A 447 -7.89 27.44 -3.54
C ARG A 447 -6.48 27.77 -3.04
N ASP A 448 -5.86 26.82 -2.36
CA ASP A 448 -4.50 26.96 -1.84
C ASP A 448 -3.79 25.60 -1.97
N PRO A 449 -3.37 25.21 -3.20
CA PRO A 449 -2.79 23.90 -3.47
C PRO A 449 -1.63 23.64 -2.52
N MET A 450 -1.70 22.51 -1.79
CA MET A 450 -0.71 22.09 -0.78
C MET A 450 -0.40 23.13 0.32
N ALA A 451 -1.24 24.16 0.49
CA ALA A 451 -1.00 25.34 1.34
C ALA A 451 0.25 26.14 0.92
N MET A 452 0.65 26.01 -0.35
CA MET A 452 1.87 26.56 -0.92
C MET A 452 1.63 27.74 -1.86
N LEU A 453 0.39 28.20 -2.04
CA LEU A 453 0.06 29.24 -3.02
C LEU A 453 0.91 30.52 -2.89
N PRO A 454 1.16 31.10 -1.70
CA PRO A 454 2.01 32.29 -1.57
C PRO A 454 3.51 31.97 -1.37
N PHE A 455 3.90 30.70 -1.47
CA PHE A 455 5.21 30.19 -1.06
C PHE A 455 5.94 29.33 -2.11
N CYS A 456 5.30 28.94 -3.20
CA CYS A 456 5.94 28.18 -4.27
C CYS A 456 6.96 29.07 -5.01
N GLY A 457 8.22 28.67 -5.07
CA GLY A 457 9.30 29.45 -5.67
C GLY A 457 9.40 29.37 -7.20
N TYR A 458 8.47 28.69 -7.86
CA TYR A 458 8.43 28.47 -9.31
C TYR A 458 7.00 28.11 -9.76
N HIS A 459 6.82 27.76 -11.04
CA HIS A 459 5.53 27.44 -11.64
C HIS A 459 4.82 26.30 -10.89
N VAL A 460 3.63 26.57 -10.35
CA VAL A 460 2.88 25.61 -9.52
C VAL A 460 2.54 24.30 -10.25
N GLY A 461 2.30 24.34 -11.56
CA GLY A 461 2.09 23.13 -12.36
C GLY A 461 3.31 22.20 -12.36
N ASP A 462 4.52 22.76 -12.42
CA ASP A 462 5.76 21.98 -12.34
C ASP A 462 5.98 21.45 -10.92
N TYR A 463 5.52 22.19 -9.91
CA TYR A 463 5.58 21.76 -8.51
C TYR A 463 4.67 20.55 -8.27
N LEU A 464 3.47 20.56 -8.83
CA LEU A 464 2.57 19.42 -8.80
C LEU A 464 3.13 18.22 -9.58
N HIS A 465 3.80 18.47 -10.71
CA HIS A 465 4.51 17.42 -11.44
C HIS A 465 5.64 16.81 -10.60
N HIS A 466 6.42 17.64 -9.89
CA HIS A 466 7.47 17.18 -8.99
C HIS A 466 6.93 16.27 -7.87
N TRP A 467 5.76 16.58 -7.31
CA TRP A 467 5.07 15.70 -6.36
C TRP A 467 4.73 14.32 -6.94
N LEU A 468 4.32 14.25 -8.21
CA LEU A 468 4.07 12.98 -8.91
C LEU A 468 5.36 12.18 -9.12
N GLU A 469 6.44 12.84 -9.54
CA GLU A 469 7.75 12.21 -9.74
C GLU A 469 8.36 11.68 -8.43
N MET A 470 8.19 12.42 -7.32
CA MET A 470 8.57 11.93 -5.99
C MET A 470 7.82 10.63 -5.63
N GLY A 471 6.53 10.55 -5.96
CA GLY A 471 5.71 9.35 -5.79
C GLY A 471 6.29 8.12 -6.48
N LYS A 472 6.70 8.28 -7.75
CA LYS A 472 7.28 7.21 -8.58
C LYS A 472 8.61 6.67 -8.04
N ARG A 473 9.34 7.47 -7.24
CA ARG A 473 10.66 7.12 -6.69
C ARG A 473 10.60 6.41 -5.33
N MET A 474 9.48 6.47 -4.61
CA MET A 474 9.33 5.85 -3.29
C MET A 474 8.89 4.39 -3.42
N THR A 475 9.49 3.49 -2.63
CA THR A 475 9.01 2.10 -2.49
C THR A 475 7.93 1.96 -1.42
N GLN A 476 7.90 2.90 -0.48
CA GLN A 476 6.95 2.94 0.64
C GLN A 476 6.42 4.38 0.84
N PRO A 477 5.58 4.89 -0.08
CA PRO A 477 5.03 6.24 0.04
C PRO A 477 4.09 6.36 1.25
N PRO A 478 4.10 7.49 1.98
CA PRO A 478 3.10 7.74 3.02
C PRO A 478 1.71 7.82 2.41
N ARG A 479 0.70 7.42 3.19
CA ARG A 479 -0.71 7.57 2.76
C ARG A 479 -1.13 9.03 2.86
N ILE A 480 -1.97 9.48 1.93
CA ILE A 480 -2.45 10.87 1.88
C ILE A 480 -3.90 10.94 2.36
N PHE A 481 -4.18 11.87 3.24
CA PHE A 481 -5.49 12.14 3.80
C PHE A 481 -5.87 13.60 3.61
N HIS A 482 -7.17 13.87 3.70
CA HIS A 482 -7.68 15.21 3.83
C HIS A 482 -8.62 15.29 5.04
N VAL A 483 -8.51 16.37 5.82
CA VAL A 483 -9.32 16.61 7.02
C VAL A 483 -10.06 17.94 6.94
N ASN A 484 -11.20 18.02 7.64
CA ASN A 484 -11.95 19.24 7.82
C ASN A 484 -12.49 19.35 9.25
N TRP A 485 -11.83 20.14 10.08
CA TRP A 485 -12.24 20.39 11.48
C TRP A 485 -13.45 21.31 11.61
N PHE A 486 -13.85 21.97 10.52
CA PHE A 486 -14.67 23.17 10.55
C PHE A 486 -16.06 22.96 9.96
N ARG A 487 -16.48 21.71 9.70
CA ARG A 487 -17.81 21.41 9.18
C ARG A 487 -18.88 21.87 10.17
N GLN A 488 -19.88 22.59 9.67
CA GLN A 488 -20.97 23.16 10.46
C GLN A 488 -22.31 22.49 10.16
N ASP A 489 -23.24 22.59 11.12
CA ASP A 489 -24.64 22.24 10.92
C ASP A 489 -25.43 23.40 10.26
N GLU A 490 -26.74 23.20 10.08
CA GLU A 490 -27.64 24.18 9.47
C GLU A 490 -27.82 25.47 10.31
N ASN A 491 -27.48 25.41 11.60
CA ASN A 491 -27.55 26.55 12.53
C ASN A 491 -26.19 27.26 12.67
N GLY A 492 -25.16 26.83 11.94
CA GLY A 492 -23.80 27.37 12.02
C GLY A 492 -22.96 26.83 13.18
N GLY A 493 -23.44 25.83 13.91
CA GLY A 493 -22.70 25.15 14.98
C GLY A 493 -21.66 24.18 14.42
N TYR A 494 -20.45 24.12 15.00
CA TYR A 494 -19.44 23.14 14.58
C TYR A 494 -19.87 21.72 14.97
N LEU A 495 -19.86 20.81 14.00
CA LEU A 495 -20.20 19.40 14.21
C LEU A 495 -19.10 18.64 14.95
N TRP A 496 -17.85 19.09 14.83
CA TRP A 496 -16.68 18.51 15.48
C TRP A 496 -16.08 19.48 16.50
N PRO A 497 -15.77 19.04 17.73
CA PRO A 497 -15.24 19.91 18.78
C PRO A 497 -13.82 20.45 18.50
N GLY A 498 -13.02 19.77 17.67
CA GLY A 498 -11.68 20.22 17.32
C GLY A 498 -10.64 20.04 18.42
N PHE A 499 -9.54 20.79 18.33
CA PHE A 499 -8.46 20.84 19.33
C PHE A 499 -7.94 19.44 19.72
N GLY A 500 -7.92 19.12 21.03
CA GLY A 500 -7.45 17.82 21.53
C GLY A 500 -8.18 16.63 20.90
N GLU A 501 -9.47 16.78 20.63
CA GLU A 501 -10.29 15.70 20.05
C GLU A 501 -9.82 15.30 18.64
N ASN A 502 -9.11 16.18 17.92
CA ASN A 502 -8.51 15.86 16.62
C ASN A 502 -7.56 14.66 16.68
N LEU A 503 -6.99 14.33 17.86
CA LEU A 503 -6.16 13.14 18.00
C LEU A 503 -6.90 11.84 17.67
N ARG A 504 -8.23 11.78 17.87
CA ARG A 504 -9.05 10.61 17.49
C ARG A 504 -9.05 10.39 15.98
N VAL A 505 -9.03 11.47 15.21
CA VAL A 505 -8.94 11.41 13.75
C VAL A 505 -7.52 11.05 13.31
N ILE A 506 -6.49 11.57 13.98
CA ILE A 506 -5.09 11.19 13.71
C ILE A 506 -4.84 9.71 14.06
N GLU A 507 -5.41 9.21 15.15
CA GLU A 507 -5.34 7.80 15.55
C GLU A 507 -5.95 6.90 14.46
N TRP A 508 -7.14 7.24 13.97
CA TRP A 508 -7.74 6.54 12.83
C TRP A 508 -6.87 6.59 11.58
N ILE A 509 -6.26 7.75 11.27
CA ILE A 509 -5.32 7.89 10.14
C ILE A 509 -4.13 6.93 10.28
N LEU A 510 -3.53 6.84 11.46
CA LEU A 510 -2.40 5.94 11.72
C LEU A 510 -2.84 4.46 11.68
N ALA A 511 -4.00 4.13 12.26
CA ALA A 511 -4.58 2.80 12.16
C ALA A 511 -4.88 2.40 10.70
N ARG A 512 -5.35 3.33 9.86
CA ARG A 512 -5.51 3.12 8.41
C ARG A 512 -4.18 2.83 7.73
N CYS A 513 -3.11 3.55 8.06
CA CYS A 513 -1.77 3.30 7.53
C CYS A 513 -1.28 1.88 7.82
N ARG A 514 -1.65 1.34 8.99
CA ARG A 514 -1.33 -0.03 9.43
C ARG A 514 -2.31 -1.10 8.94
N GLY A 515 -3.44 -0.71 8.36
CA GLY A 515 -4.50 -1.64 7.93
C GLY A 515 -5.38 -2.16 9.08
N GLU A 516 -5.42 -1.44 10.20
CA GLU A 516 -6.11 -1.82 11.44
C GLU A 516 -7.49 -1.14 11.62
N ALA A 517 -7.82 -0.13 10.80
CA ALA A 517 -9.09 0.59 10.88
C ALA A 517 -9.98 0.39 9.64
N ASP A 518 -11.29 0.28 9.86
CA ASP A 518 -12.28 0.19 8.80
C ASP A 518 -12.56 1.54 8.13
N ALA A 519 -12.92 1.48 6.85
CA ALA A 519 -13.34 2.64 6.07
C ALA A 519 -14.34 2.26 4.98
N ARG A 520 -15.27 3.16 4.68
CA ARG A 520 -16.21 3.03 3.56
C ARG A 520 -15.66 3.77 2.35
N ARG A 521 -15.62 3.10 1.20
CA ARG A 521 -15.29 3.73 -0.08
C ARG A 521 -16.38 4.75 -0.48
N SER A 522 -15.98 5.94 -0.89
CA SER A 522 -16.81 7.03 -1.42
C SER A 522 -16.25 7.53 -2.77
N PRO A 523 -16.94 8.41 -3.51
CA PRO A 523 -16.39 8.99 -4.73
C PRO A 523 -15.09 9.78 -4.56
N ILE A 524 -14.82 10.32 -3.36
CA ILE A 524 -13.68 11.20 -3.09
C ILE A 524 -12.53 10.50 -2.34
N GLY A 525 -12.67 9.22 -2.01
CA GLY A 525 -11.71 8.49 -1.18
C GLY A 525 -12.39 7.54 -0.19
N TYR A 526 -11.65 7.07 0.80
CA TYR A 526 -12.19 6.25 1.89
C TYR A 526 -12.53 7.12 3.11
N VAL A 527 -13.78 7.10 3.56
CA VAL A 527 -14.24 7.80 4.79
C VAL A 527 -14.37 6.82 5.95
N PRO A 528 -14.22 7.26 7.22
CA PRO A 528 -14.45 6.40 8.38
C PRO A 528 -15.84 5.76 8.35
N THR A 529 -15.96 4.52 8.85
CA THR A 529 -17.27 3.99 9.25
C THR A 529 -17.69 4.66 10.56
N PRO A 530 -19.01 4.75 10.88
CA PRO A 530 -19.47 5.43 12.10
C PRO A 530 -18.83 4.94 13.41
N ASP A 531 -18.41 3.66 13.45
CA ASP A 531 -17.85 3.01 14.64
C ASP A 531 -16.32 2.90 14.63
N SER A 532 -15.65 3.41 13.57
CA SER A 532 -14.19 3.28 13.41
C SER A 532 -13.36 4.33 14.14
N LEU A 533 -13.97 5.40 14.63
CA LEU A 533 -13.30 6.41 15.45
C LEU A 533 -13.43 6.04 16.93
N ASP A 534 -12.35 6.17 17.70
CA ASP A 534 -12.44 6.05 19.16
C ASP A 534 -13.16 7.27 19.75
N LEU A 535 -14.41 7.09 20.17
CA LEU A 535 -15.25 8.13 20.79
C LEU A 535 -15.29 8.02 22.32
N THR A 536 -14.39 7.26 22.95
CA THR A 536 -14.35 7.09 24.41
C THR A 536 -14.28 8.46 25.11
N GLY A 537 -15.30 8.76 25.93
CA GLY A 537 -15.40 10.02 26.66
C GLY A 537 -15.88 11.23 25.83
N LEU A 538 -16.26 11.04 24.56
CA LEU A 538 -16.79 12.10 23.69
C LEU A 538 -18.25 11.82 23.33
N GLY A 539 -19.17 12.67 23.81
CA GLY A 539 -20.60 12.58 23.49
C GLY A 539 -20.92 13.24 22.15
N ILE A 540 -20.80 12.49 21.05
CA ILE A 540 -21.24 12.93 19.72
C ILE A 540 -22.47 12.13 19.27
N SER A 541 -23.48 12.81 18.73
CA SER A 541 -24.69 12.13 18.27
C SER A 541 -24.41 11.34 16.99
N ARG A 542 -25.16 10.24 16.78
CA ARG A 542 -25.06 9.44 15.55
C ARG A 542 -25.39 10.27 14.30
N GLU A 543 -26.31 11.23 14.42
CA GLU A 543 -26.65 12.17 13.36
C GLU A 543 -25.46 13.08 13.00
N ALA A 544 -24.81 13.68 14.00
CA ALA A 544 -23.63 14.51 13.78
C ALA A 544 -22.49 13.70 13.14
N MET A 545 -22.26 12.46 13.59
CA MET A 545 -21.26 11.57 13.00
C MET A 545 -21.58 11.19 11.54
N THR A 546 -22.86 10.99 11.24
CA THR A 546 -23.32 10.72 9.86
C THR A 546 -23.04 11.93 8.99
N LYS A 547 -23.40 13.14 9.45
CA LYS A 547 -23.09 14.40 8.75
C LYS A 547 -21.58 14.62 8.60
N LEU A 548 -20.77 14.31 9.62
CA LEU A 548 -19.30 14.45 9.55
C LEU A 548 -18.65 13.54 8.51
N THR A 549 -19.21 12.37 8.24
CA THR A 549 -18.68 11.37 7.30
C THR A 549 -19.42 11.36 5.95
N ASP A 550 -20.38 12.26 5.76
CA ASP A 550 -21.20 12.32 4.55
C ASP A 550 -20.47 12.98 3.37
N VAL A 551 -20.80 12.52 2.16
CA VAL A 551 -20.22 12.97 0.88
C VAL A 551 -21.38 13.27 -0.08
N ASP A 552 -21.75 14.55 -0.18
CA ASP A 552 -22.82 15.01 -1.06
C ASP A 552 -22.34 15.11 -2.52
N ARG A 553 -22.90 14.28 -3.40
CA ARG A 553 -22.47 14.20 -4.79
C ARG A 553 -22.71 15.48 -5.57
N GLU A 554 -23.80 16.20 -5.29
CA GLU A 554 -24.14 17.43 -6.03
C GLU A 554 -23.25 18.59 -5.59
N GLU A 555 -22.95 18.72 -4.29
CA GLU A 555 -21.96 19.70 -3.81
C GLU A 555 -20.58 19.41 -4.43
N TRP A 556 -20.17 18.13 -4.54
CA TRP A 556 -18.89 17.75 -5.16
C TRP A 556 -18.83 17.95 -6.68
N LYS A 557 -19.96 17.81 -7.40
CA LYS A 557 -20.03 18.18 -8.82
C LYS A 557 -19.85 19.68 -9.03
N ALA A 558 -20.45 20.51 -8.17
CA ALA A 558 -20.24 21.96 -8.22
C ALA A 558 -18.79 22.33 -7.92
N GLU A 559 -18.17 21.67 -6.93
CA GLU A 559 -16.75 21.86 -6.59
C GLU A 559 -15.81 21.52 -7.75
N GLN A 560 -16.16 20.52 -8.56
CA GLN A 560 -15.40 20.15 -9.74
C GLN A 560 -15.31 21.28 -10.77
N ALA A 561 -16.43 21.94 -11.07
CA ALA A 561 -16.45 23.06 -12.02
C ALA A 561 -15.49 24.17 -11.58
N HIS A 562 -15.47 24.50 -10.29
CA HIS A 562 -14.54 25.47 -9.72
C HIS A 562 -13.08 25.00 -9.80
N SER A 563 -12.82 23.72 -9.55
CA SER A 563 -11.47 23.15 -9.65
C SER A 563 -10.94 23.20 -11.09
N ARG A 564 -11.79 22.88 -12.08
CA ARG A 564 -11.44 22.97 -13.51
C ARG A 564 -11.09 24.39 -13.93
N GLN A 565 -11.87 25.38 -13.50
CA GLN A 565 -11.57 26.79 -13.76
C GLN A 565 -10.22 27.20 -13.16
N PHE A 566 -9.94 26.80 -11.92
CA PHE A 566 -8.68 27.08 -11.25
C PHE A 566 -7.49 26.43 -11.97
N PHE A 567 -7.60 25.17 -12.38
CA PHE A 567 -6.53 24.47 -13.09
C PHE A 567 -6.28 25.02 -14.50
N GLY A 568 -7.32 25.55 -15.16
CA GLY A 568 -7.20 26.17 -16.48
C GLY A 568 -6.18 27.31 -16.54
N GLN A 569 -5.93 28.03 -15.44
CA GLN A 569 -4.95 29.11 -15.40
C GLN A 569 -3.49 28.62 -15.50
N PHE A 570 -3.23 27.34 -15.23
CA PHE A 570 -1.89 26.73 -15.29
C PHE A 570 -1.54 26.22 -16.70
N GLY A 571 -2.49 26.28 -17.64
CA GLY A 571 -2.29 25.94 -19.04
C GLY A 571 -1.78 24.50 -19.23
N ASN A 572 -0.85 24.34 -20.18
CA ASN A 572 -0.24 23.05 -20.54
C ASN A 572 0.76 22.52 -19.50
N ARG A 573 1.16 23.33 -18.51
CA ARG A 573 2.06 22.92 -17.42
C ARG A 573 1.33 22.23 -16.27
N PHE A 574 -0.01 22.20 -16.25
CA PHE A 574 -0.73 21.35 -15.30
C PHE A 574 -0.59 19.88 -15.70
N PRO A 575 -0.19 18.97 -14.79
CA PRO A 575 0.05 17.57 -15.13
C PRO A 575 -1.19 16.88 -15.70
N LYS A 576 -0.98 16.05 -16.73
CA LYS A 576 -2.06 15.30 -17.38
C LYS A 576 -2.71 14.31 -16.41
N GLU A 577 -1.92 13.68 -15.56
CA GLU A 577 -2.35 12.75 -14.52
C GLU A 577 -3.37 13.42 -13.57
N LEU A 578 -3.19 14.71 -13.25
CA LEU A 578 -4.15 15.44 -12.41
C LEU A 578 -5.44 15.83 -13.14
N TRP A 579 -5.38 16.04 -14.46
CA TRP A 579 -6.59 16.14 -15.28
C TRP A 579 -7.33 14.81 -15.34
N GLU A 580 -6.61 13.69 -15.44
CA GLU A 580 -7.21 12.35 -15.41
C GLU A 580 -7.90 12.08 -14.06
N GLN A 581 -7.25 12.37 -12.94
CA GLN A 581 -7.89 12.30 -11.61
C GLN A 581 -9.15 13.19 -11.50
N HIS A 582 -9.13 14.36 -12.16
CA HIS A 582 -10.30 15.22 -12.26
C HIS A 582 -11.45 14.55 -13.02
N GLU A 583 -11.22 14.00 -14.21
CA GLU A 583 -12.26 13.31 -14.97
C GLU A 583 -12.77 12.06 -14.26
N GLU A 584 -11.88 11.28 -13.64
CA GLU A 584 -12.29 10.09 -12.90
C GLU A 584 -13.19 10.42 -11.70
N LEU A 585 -12.94 11.53 -11.00
CA LEU A 585 -13.85 11.99 -9.95
C LEU A 585 -15.25 12.27 -10.52
N SER A 586 -15.35 12.80 -11.74
CA SER A 586 -16.63 13.10 -12.38
C SER A 586 -17.41 11.81 -12.60
N LEU A 587 -16.75 10.80 -13.18
CA LEU A 587 -17.31 9.47 -13.39
C LEU A 587 -17.76 8.81 -12.07
N ARG A 588 -16.97 8.95 -10.99
CA ARG A 588 -17.32 8.42 -9.66
C ARG A 588 -18.56 9.12 -9.06
N LEU A 589 -18.74 10.42 -9.33
CA LEU A 589 -19.88 11.21 -8.87
C LEU A 589 -21.15 10.90 -9.68
N GLU A 590 -21.04 10.59 -10.97
CA GLU A 590 -22.16 10.25 -11.86
C GLU A 590 -22.69 8.82 -11.69
N ALA A 591 -21.83 7.83 -11.42
CA ALA A 591 -22.25 6.43 -11.34
C ALA A 591 -22.96 6.11 -10.01
N PRO A 592 -24.20 5.56 -9.99
CA PRO A 592 -24.78 4.93 -8.81
C PRO A 592 -23.98 3.67 -8.48
N THR A 593 -22.98 3.83 -7.63
CA THR A 593 -22.00 2.78 -7.34
C THR A 593 -22.48 1.95 -6.14
N PHE A 594 -23.03 0.78 -6.43
CA PHE A 594 -23.17 -0.29 -5.46
C PHE A 594 -21.85 -1.07 -5.44
N PHE A 595 -20.99 -0.78 -4.47
CA PHE A 595 -19.86 -1.65 -4.22
C PHE A 595 -20.37 -2.89 -3.50
N MET A 596 -20.30 -4.06 -4.14
CA MET A 596 -20.32 -5.30 -3.38
C MET A 596 -19.13 -5.26 -2.43
N LYS A 597 -19.36 -5.57 -1.15
CA LYS A 597 -18.27 -5.78 -0.20
C LYS A 597 -17.24 -6.73 -0.84
N PRO A 598 -15.93 -6.48 -0.66
CA PRO A 598 -14.90 -7.44 -1.03
C PRO A 598 -15.31 -8.83 -0.53
N GLY A 599 -15.07 -9.86 -1.34
CA GLY A 599 -15.47 -11.25 -1.04
C GLY A 599 -14.65 -11.89 0.10
N THR A 600 -14.24 -11.11 1.10
CA THR A 600 -13.49 -11.52 2.28
C THR A 600 -14.40 -12.02 3.40
N GLU A 601 -15.67 -11.61 3.44
CA GLU A 601 -16.65 -12.10 4.41
C GLU A 601 -17.21 -13.48 4.03
N VAL A 602 -17.31 -14.38 5.01
CA VAL A 602 -18.01 -15.67 4.87
C VAL A 602 -19.51 -15.41 4.80
N ARG A 603 -20.14 -15.70 3.65
CA ARG A 603 -21.59 -15.51 3.48
C ARG A 603 -22.40 -16.55 4.24
N PRO A 604 -23.68 -16.31 4.56
CA PRO A 604 -24.50 -17.25 5.34
C PRO A 604 -24.55 -18.68 4.77
N LEU A 605 -24.60 -18.84 3.44
CA LEU A 605 -24.55 -20.17 2.82
C LEU A 605 -23.18 -20.84 2.95
N ALA A 606 -22.09 -20.08 2.93
CA ALA A 606 -20.76 -20.62 3.18
C ALA A 606 -20.59 -21.00 4.65
N ALA A 607 -21.12 -20.17 5.56
CA ALA A 607 -21.16 -20.45 7.00
C ALA A 607 -21.95 -21.73 7.31
N GLU A 608 -23.16 -21.89 6.75
CA GLU A 608 -23.97 -23.11 6.88
C GLU A 608 -23.17 -24.36 6.47
N LEU A 609 -22.45 -24.31 5.35
CA LEU A 609 -21.60 -25.42 4.90
C LEU A 609 -20.41 -25.64 5.82
N ASN A 610 -19.79 -24.57 6.33
CA ASN A 610 -18.69 -24.65 7.28
C ASN A 610 -19.12 -25.28 8.60
N ASP A 611 -20.30 -24.92 9.10
CA ASP A 611 -20.85 -25.45 10.35
C ASP A 611 -21.15 -26.94 10.24
N ILE A 612 -21.69 -27.38 9.09
CA ILE A 612 -21.86 -28.81 8.81
C ILE A 612 -20.50 -29.51 8.80
N ILE A 613 -19.52 -28.99 8.06
CA ILE A 613 -18.19 -29.60 8.00
C ILE A 613 -17.55 -29.65 9.38
N ALA A 614 -17.58 -28.56 10.15
CA ALA A 614 -17.00 -28.49 11.48
C ALA A 614 -17.69 -29.43 12.49
N ARG A 615 -19.02 -29.58 12.39
CA ARG A 615 -19.78 -30.50 13.24
C ARG A 615 -19.50 -31.96 12.90
N GLU A 616 -19.47 -32.30 11.61
CA GLU A 616 -19.26 -33.69 11.18
C GLU A 616 -17.79 -34.10 11.24
N ASN A 617 -16.85 -33.21 10.94
CA ASN A 617 -15.42 -33.47 11.09
C ASN A 617 -14.65 -32.14 11.31
N PRO A 618 -14.31 -31.78 12.57
CA PRO A 618 -13.62 -30.54 12.88
C PRO A 618 -12.22 -30.47 12.24
N HIS A 619 -11.55 -31.60 12.05
CA HIS A 619 -10.25 -31.66 11.39
C HIS A 619 -10.35 -31.26 9.92
N VAL A 620 -11.36 -31.75 9.19
CA VAL A 620 -11.62 -31.34 7.80
C VAL A 620 -11.94 -29.85 7.70
N TYR A 621 -12.65 -29.28 8.68
CA TYR A 621 -12.87 -27.82 8.71
C TYR A 621 -11.54 -27.05 8.84
N THR A 622 -10.63 -27.50 9.71
CA THR A 622 -9.30 -26.87 9.83
C THR A 622 -8.48 -26.97 8.54
N LEU A 623 -8.68 -28.03 7.75
CA LEU A 623 -8.02 -28.23 6.46
C LEU A 623 -8.50 -27.26 5.37
N LEU A 624 -9.71 -26.68 5.47
CA LEU A 624 -10.20 -25.73 4.47
C LEU A 624 -9.29 -24.49 4.37
N SER A 625 -8.99 -24.08 3.15
CA SER A 625 -8.36 -22.80 2.84
C SER A 625 -9.29 -21.63 3.12
N ASP A 626 -8.74 -20.42 3.10
CA ASP A 626 -9.53 -19.19 3.17
C ASP A 626 -10.57 -19.13 2.04
N PHE A 627 -10.21 -19.54 0.83
CA PHE A 627 -11.15 -19.67 -0.27
C PHE A 627 -12.19 -20.78 -0.01
N GLY A 628 -11.75 -21.94 0.44
CA GLY A 628 -12.60 -23.08 0.79
C GLY A 628 -13.65 -22.73 1.85
N ARG A 629 -13.31 -21.89 2.83
CA ARG A 629 -14.25 -21.39 3.85
C ARG A 629 -15.26 -20.38 3.30
N ARG A 630 -14.91 -19.61 2.26
CA ARG A 630 -15.77 -18.57 1.67
C ARG A 630 -16.63 -19.06 0.51
N ILE A 631 -16.19 -20.09 -0.21
CA ILE A 631 -16.91 -20.59 -1.39
C ILE A 631 -18.19 -21.35 -0.99
N TYR A 632 -19.24 -21.15 -1.77
CA TYR A 632 -20.55 -21.77 -1.60
C TYR A 632 -21.25 -21.93 -2.95
N PHE A 633 -22.19 -22.86 -3.05
CA PHE A 633 -23.06 -22.97 -4.21
C PHE A 633 -24.30 -22.08 -4.03
N PRO A 634 -24.57 -21.12 -4.93
CA PRO A 634 -25.66 -20.17 -4.74
C PRO A 634 -27.03 -20.85 -4.87
N LYS A 635 -27.93 -20.61 -3.91
CA LYS A 635 -29.30 -21.13 -3.97
C LYS A 635 -30.11 -20.48 -5.11
N GLY A 636 -30.02 -19.16 -5.36
CA GLY A 636 -30.83 -18.34 -6.31
C GLY A 636 -31.35 -18.98 -7.63
N ILE A 637 -30.83 -18.55 -8.79
CA ILE A 637 -31.35 -18.92 -10.13
C ILE A 637 -31.45 -20.45 -10.32
N LEU A 638 -30.54 -21.22 -9.73
CA LEU A 638 -30.47 -22.66 -9.94
C LEU A 638 -31.52 -23.44 -9.14
N SER A 639 -31.79 -23.07 -7.89
CA SER A 639 -32.90 -23.68 -7.14
C SER A 639 -34.25 -23.32 -7.74
N GLN A 640 -34.41 -22.08 -8.20
CA GLN A 640 -35.61 -21.62 -8.89
C GLN A 640 -35.81 -22.37 -10.22
N GLY A 641 -34.74 -22.63 -10.97
CA GLY A 641 -34.80 -23.44 -12.18
C GLY A 641 -35.17 -24.91 -11.92
N ALA A 642 -34.64 -25.51 -10.84
CA ALA A 642 -35.02 -26.87 -10.44
C ALA A 642 -36.49 -26.95 -9.98
N GLU A 643 -36.93 -25.98 -9.17
CA GLU A 643 -38.33 -25.88 -8.71
C GLU A 643 -39.29 -25.66 -9.88
N ALA A 644 -38.94 -24.80 -10.84
CA ALA A 644 -39.74 -24.59 -12.04
C ALA A 644 -39.87 -25.87 -12.87
N LYS A 645 -38.80 -26.66 -13.01
CA LYS A 645 -38.87 -27.95 -13.73
C LYS A 645 -39.89 -28.92 -13.12
N GLU A 646 -40.12 -28.87 -11.81
CA GLU A 646 -41.10 -29.71 -11.12
C GLU A 646 -42.51 -29.09 -11.10
N LYS A 647 -42.63 -27.78 -10.91
CA LYS A 647 -43.90 -27.10 -10.60
C LYS A 647 -44.48 -26.27 -11.74
N ALA A 648 -43.68 -25.85 -12.71
CA ALA A 648 -44.10 -25.00 -13.82
C ALA A 648 -44.83 -25.81 -14.90
N HIS A 649 -46.12 -26.06 -14.66
CA HIS A 649 -47.01 -26.83 -15.55
C HIS A 649 -47.54 -26.03 -16.75
N ARG A 650 -47.44 -24.68 -16.73
CA ARG A 650 -47.99 -23.80 -17.78
C ARG A 650 -46.92 -23.19 -18.69
N PHE A 651 -45.91 -22.53 -18.12
CA PHE A 651 -44.75 -21.99 -18.83
C PHE A 651 -43.53 -22.08 -17.93
N ASP A 652 -42.41 -22.63 -18.43
CA ASP A 652 -41.12 -22.62 -17.73
C ASP A 652 -40.16 -21.64 -18.42
N ALA A 653 -40.05 -20.43 -17.86
CA ALA A 653 -39.19 -19.35 -18.35
C ALA A 653 -37.87 -19.23 -17.55
N THR A 654 -37.48 -20.28 -16.82
CA THR A 654 -36.28 -20.26 -15.98
C THR A 654 -35.04 -20.85 -16.67
N ILE A 655 -35.25 -21.56 -17.77
CA ILE A 655 -34.21 -22.28 -18.51
C ILE A 655 -33.39 -21.30 -19.37
N GLY A 656 -32.08 -21.23 -19.12
CA GLY A 656 -31.13 -20.37 -19.83
C GLY A 656 -30.69 -20.87 -21.22
N ILE A 657 -31.56 -21.60 -21.95
CA ILE A 657 -31.32 -22.05 -23.33
C ILE A 657 -32.55 -21.79 -24.20
N ALA A 658 -32.33 -21.51 -25.49
CA ALA A 658 -33.41 -21.40 -26.47
C ALA A 658 -34.00 -22.78 -26.78
N ARG A 659 -35.33 -22.85 -26.95
CA ARG A 659 -36.06 -24.09 -27.25
C ARG A 659 -37.00 -23.91 -28.43
N GLU A 660 -37.18 -24.97 -29.21
CA GLU A 660 -38.15 -25.10 -30.30
C GLU A 660 -38.84 -26.47 -30.16
N GLY A 661 -40.17 -26.50 -30.20
CA GLY A 661 -40.94 -27.76 -30.09
C GLY A 661 -40.64 -28.57 -28.81
N GLY A 662 -40.31 -27.91 -27.70
CA GLY A 662 -39.95 -28.56 -26.42
C GLY A 662 -38.52 -29.12 -26.35
N LYS A 663 -37.71 -28.97 -27.40
CA LYS A 663 -36.31 -29.41 -27.44
C LYS A 663 -35.36 -28.21 -27.44
N PRO A 664 -34.08 -28.36 -27.02
CA PRO A 664 -33.07 -27.33 -27.26
C PRO A 664 -33.02 -26.97 -28.75
N MET A 665 -33.01 -25.68 -29.06
CA MET A 665 -32.85 -25.20 -30.44
C MET A 665 -31.44 -25.51 -30.93
N PHE A 666 -31.30 -25.92 -32.19
CA PHE A 666 -30.01 -26.31 -32.77
C PHE A 666 -29.93 -26.02 -34.26
N LEU A 667 -28.70 -25.88 -34.77
CA LEU A 667 -28.43 -25.84 -36.20
C LEU A 667 -28.20 -27.28 -36.72
N PRO A 668 -28.91 -27.73 -37.78
CA PRO A 668 -28.67 -29.06 -38.37
C PRO A 668 -27.22 -29.27 -38.81
N SER A 669 -26.55 -28.21 -39.27
CA SER A 669 -25.13 -28.24 -39.65
C SER A 669 -24.19 -28.56 -38.50
N VAL A 670 -24.59 -28.29 -37.25
CA VAL A 670 -23.83 -28.65 -36.04
C VAL A 670 -24.22 -30.07 -35.60
N MET A 671 -25.52 -30.37 -35.50
CA MET A 671 -25.99 -31.65 -34.96
C MET A 671 -25.62 -32.85 -35.83
N LYS A 672 -25.46 -32.69 -37.15
CA LYS A 672 -25.06 -33.80 -38.04
C LYS A 672 -23.70 -34.44 -37.68
N HIS A 673 -22.87 -33.75 -36.89
CA HIS A 673 -21.57 -34.25 -36.46
C HIS A 673 -21.64 -35.04 -35.14
N PHE A 674 -22.78 -35.05 -34.45
CA PHE A 674 -23.02 -35.83 -33.24
C PHE A 674 -23.96 -37.01 -33.57
N ALA A 675 -23.40 -38.05 -34.18
CA ALA A 675 -24.15 -39.29 -34.43
C ALA A 675 -24.67 -39.87 -33.11
N ASP A 676 -25.94 -40.29 -33.08
CA ASP A 676 -26.59 -40.98 -31.95
C ASP A 676 -26.65 -40.22 -30.62
N LEU A 677 -26.48 -38.89 -30.63
CA LEU A 677 -26.83 -38.00 -29.52
C LEU A 677 -28.07 -37.16 -29.87
N SER A 678 -29.01 -37.09 -28.94
CA SER A 678 -30.09 -36.11 -29.02
C SER A 678 -29.55 -34.68 -28.80
N PRO A 679 -30.26 -33.64 -29.27
CA PRO A 679 -29.88 -32.25 -28.98
C PRO A 679 -29.71 -31.94 -27.48
N ALA A 680 -30.41 -32.63 -26.59
CA ALA A 680 -30.26 -32.48 -25.15
C ALA A 680 -28.96 -33.11 -24.61
N GLU A 681 -28.56 -34.25 -25.16
CA GLU A 681 -27.31 -34.94 -24.79
C GLU A 681 -26.07 -34.27 -25.38
N ALA A 682 -26.22 -33.47 -26.43
CA ALA A 682 -25.12 -32.75 -27.06
C ALA A 682 -25.01 -31.28 -26.63
N LEU A 683 -26.12 -30.54 -26.55
CA LEU A 683 -26.05 -29.07 -26.52
C LEU A 683 -26.50 -28.41 -25.20
N SER A 684 -27.07 -29.19 -24.27
CA SER A 684 -27.56 -28.62 -23.00
C SER A 684 -26.44 -28.44 -21.97
N TYR A 685 -26.64 -27.53 -21.01
CA TYR A 685 -25.74 -27.41 -19.87
C TYR A 685 -25.87 -28.61 -18.92
N THR A 686 -24.74 -29.11 -18.41
CA THR A 686 -24.72 -30.06 -17.30
C THR A 686 -24.87 -29.34 -15.96
N PRO A 687 -25.35 -30.03 -14.90
CA PRO A 687 -25.17 -29.57 -13.53
C PRO A 687 -23.69 -29.29 -13.23
N ALA A 688 -23.38 -28.35 -12.33
CA ALA A 688 -22.00 -28.00 -11.99
C ALA A 688 -21.17 -29.19 -11.48
N THR A 689 -21.81 -30.17 -10.83
CA THR A 689 -21.17 -31.41 -10.38
C THR A 689 -21.10 -32.51 -11.44
N GLY A 690 -21.69 -32.29 -12.62
CA GLY A 690 -21.77 -33.22 -13.73
C GLY A 690 -23.10 -33.97 -13.88
N ASN A 691 -23.20 -34.77 -14.93
CA ASN A 691 -24.35 -35.60 -15.25
C ASN A 691 -24.59 -36.64 -14.15
N PRO A 692 -25.73 -36.62 -13.43
CA PRO A 692 -25.97 -37.52 -12.30
C PRO A 692 -25.92 -39.01 -12.62
N ALA A 693 -26.29 -39.42 -13.84
CA ALA A 693 -26.22 -40.81 -14.26
C ALA A 693 -24.77 -41.27 -14.45
N LEU A 694 -23.94 -40.44 -15.10
CA LEU A 694 -22.50 -40.71 -15.22
C LEU A 694 -21.82 -40.78 -13.85
N ARG A 695 -22.14 -39.86 -12.94
CA ARG A 695 -21.57 -39.86 -11.58
C ARG A 695 -21.86 -41.17 -10.83
N ARG A 696 -23.08 -41.71 -10.94
CA ARG A 696 -23.46 -43.00 -10.33
C ARG A 696 -22.75 -44.16 -11.00
N LYS A 697 -22.76 -44.22 -12.34
CA LYS A 697 -22.08 -45.26 -13.10
C LYS A 697 -20.57 -45.27 -12.82
N TRP A 698 -19.93 -44.10 -12.72
CA TRP A 698 -18.52 -44.00 -12.34
C TRP A 698 -18.26 -44.49 -10.92
N ARG A 699 -19.17 -44.24 -9.97
CA ARG A 699 -19.07 -44.78 -8.62
C ARG A 699 -19.18 -46.32 -8.61
N GLU A 700 -20.07 -46.89 -9.41
CA GLU A 700 -20.19 -48.35 -9.55
C GLU A 700 -18.89 -48.96 -10.09
N GLU A 701 -18.32 -48.38 -11.15
CA GLU A 701 -17.02 -48.80 -11.70
C GLU A 701 -15.89 -48.63 -10.69
N LEU A 702 -15.86 -47.51 -9.96
CA LEU A 702 -14.87 -47.26 -8.91
C LEU A 702 -14.89 -48.38 -7.85
N LEU A 703 -16.07 -48.79 -7.40
CA LEU A 703 -16.24 -49.88 -6.44
C LEU A 703 -15.86 -51.24 -7.03
N ALA A 704 -16.21 -51.50 -8.29
CA ALA A 704 -15.88 -52.75 -8.96
C ALA A 704 -14.37 -52.92 -9.18
N LYS A 705 -13.67 -51.85 -9.58
CA LYS A 705 -12.22 -51.84 -9.79
C LYS A 705 -11.42 -51.83 -8.49
N ASN A 706 -12.04 -51.55 -7.34
CA ASN A 706 -11.37 -51.43 -6.05
C ASN A 706 -12.15 -52.17 -4.94
N PRO A 707 -12.06 -53.52 -4.88
CA PRO A 707 -12.75 -54.33 -3.87
C PRO A 707 -12.54 -53.88 -2.41
N GLY A 708 -11.38 -53.28 -2.09
CA GLY A 708 -11.05 -52.73 -0.77
C GLY A 708 -11.90 -51.52 -0.35
N LEU A 709 -12.69 -50.95 -1.27
CA LEU A 709 -13.71 -49.93 -0.97
C LEU A 709 -15.05 -50.53 -0.50
N SER A 710 -15.22 -51.85 -0.56
CA SER A 710 -16.46 -52.50 -0.11
C SER A 710 -16.76 -52.14 1.35
N GLY A 711 -17.99 -51.67 1.60
CA GLY A 711 -18.44 -51.21 2.91
C GLY A 711 -17.91 -49.85 3.36
N LYS A 712 -17.10 -49.16 2.55
CA LYS A 712 -16.59 -47.82 2.86
C LYS A 712 -17.46 -46.72 2.27
N SER A 713 -17.51 -45.60 2.97
CA SER A 713 -18.31 -44.45 2.60
C SER A 713 -17.51 -43.44 1.77
N LEU A 714 -18.11 -43.00 0.66
CA LEU A 714 -17.49 -42.17 -0.37
C LEU A 714 -18.47 -41.09 -0.82
N SER A 715 -17.96 -39.90 -1.16
CA SER A 715 -18.76 -38.92 -1.87
C SER A 715 -19.15 -39.42 -3.26
N LEU A 716 -20.19 -38.86 -3.86
CA LEU A 716 -20.51 -39.18 -5.25
C LEU A 716 -19.49 -38.47 -6.17
N PRO A 717 -18.79 -39.16 -7.09
CA PRO A 717 -17.75 -38.56 -7.91
C PRO A 717 -18.23 -37.28 -8.59
N ILE A 718 -17.47 -36.19 -8.46
CA ILE A 718 -17.80 -34.89 -9.04
C ILE A 718 -17.09 -34.79 -10.39
N VAL A 719 -17.85 -34.59 -11.46
CA VAL A 719 -17.27 -34.47 -12.80
C VAL A 719 -16.56 -33.11 -12.94
N THR A 720 -15.35 -33.14 -13.46
CA THR A 720 -14.49 -31.97 -13.69
C THR A 720 -14.01 -31.93 -15.14
N SER A 721 -13.60 -30.75 -15.62
CA SER A 721 -12.93 -30.58 -16.92
C SER A 721 -11.48 -31.09 -16.91
N GLY A 722 -11.33 -32.39 -16.69
CA GLY A 722 -10.07 -33.12 -16.65
C GLY A 722 -9.47 -33.21 -15.25
N VAL A 723 -8.57 -34.17 -15.08
CA VAL A 723 -7.81 -34.43 -13.83
C VAL A 723 -7.15 -33.15 -13.30
N THR A 724 -6.56 -32.32 -14.19
CA THR A 724 -5.96 -31.04 -13.80
C THR A 724 -6.93 -30.07 -13.13
N HIS A 725 -8.19 -30.03 -13.59
CA HIS A 725 -9.21 -29.20 -12.96
C HIS A 725 -9.62 -29.74 -11.59
N ALA A 726 -9.70 -31.06 -11.42
CA ALA A 726 -9.92 -31.67 -10.11
C ALA A 726 -8.79 -31.36 -9.12
N LEU A 727 -7.52 -31.47 -9.53
CA LEU A 727 -6.37 -31.06 -8.72
C LEU A 727 -6.44 -29.57 -8.35
N ALA A 728 -6.82 -28.73 -9.30
CA ALA A 728 -7.03 -27.31 -9.06
C ALA A 728 -8.13 -27.03 -8.04
N LEU A 729 -9.25 -27.75 -8.08
CA LEU A 729 -10.33 -27.62 -7.12
C LEU A 729 -9.89 -28.06 -5.72
N VAL A 730 -9.09 -29.13 -5.61
CA VAL A 730 -8.46 -29.52 -4.34
C VAL A 730 -7.54 -28.42 -3.84
N GLY A 731 -6.71 -27.84 -4.71
CA GLY A 731 -5.88 -26.68 -4.41
C GLY A 731 -6.70 -25.49 -3.89
N ASP A 732 -7.74 -25.09 -4.62
CA ASP A 732 -8.61 -23.98 -4.25
C ASP A 732 -9.28 -24.23 -2.87
N LEU A 733 -9.76 -25.44 -2.60
CA LEU A 733 -10.44 -25.76 -1.34
C LEU A 733 -9.49 -25.91 -0.15
N PHE A 734 -8.23 -26.31 -0.36
CA PHE A 734 -7.35 -26.78 0.70
C PHE A 734 -5.93 -26.22 0.66
N VAL A 735 -5.61 -25.23 -0.16
CA VAL A 735 -4.25 -24.66 -0.20
C VAL A 735 -4.33 -23.14 -0.14
N ASP A 736 -3.67 -22.56 0.86
CA ASP A 736 -3.43 -21.12 0.97
C ASP A 736 -2.00 -20.77 0.57
N LYS A 737 -1.74 -19.49 0.30
CA LYS A 737 -0.38 -18.98 0.13
C LYS A 737 0.51 -19.41 1.29
N GLY A 738 1.67 -19.99 0.99
CA GLY A 738 2.62 -20.50 1.98
C GLY A 738 2.25 -21.85 2.60
N SER A 739 1.12 -22.48 2.21
CA SER A 739 0.80 -23.85 2.63
C SER A 739 1.87 -24.82 2.16
N VAL A 740 2.12 -25.87 2.94
CA VAL A 740 3.12 -26.89 2.59
C VAL A 740 2.46 -28.00 1.77
N ILE A 741 3.02 -28.29 0.60
CA ILE A 741 2.68 -29.44 -0.23
C ILE A 741 3.84 -30.42 -0.20
N LEU A 742 3.58 -31.66 0.21
CA LEU A 742 4.52 -32.76 0.18
C LEU A 742 4.39 -33.52 -1.14
N LEU A 743 5.51 -33.66 -1.83
CA LEU A 743 5.61 -34.31 -3.13
C LEU A 743 6.85 -35.22 -3.13
N PRO A 744 6.84 -36.34 -3.88
CA PRO A 744 8.09 -37.01 -4.20
C PRO A 744 8.95 -36.14 -5.12
N ASP A 745 10.26 -36.40 -5.19
CA ASP A 745 11.21 -35.75 -6.11
C ASP A 745 11.03 -36.18 -7.59
N LYS A 746 10.29 -37.27 -7.82
CA LYS A 746 9.80 -37.69 -9.14
C LYS A 746 8.31 -37.41 -9.27
N PHE A 747 7.98 -36.30 -9.89
CA PHE A 747 6.61 -35.81 -9.98
C PHE A 747 6.30 -35.16 -11.33
N TRP A 748 5.02 -35.01 -11.63
CA TRP A 748 4.58 -34.31 -12.83
C TRP A 748 4.75 -32.79 -12.67
N GLU A 749 5.62 -32.18 -13.48
CA GLU A 749 6.00 -30.76 -13.43
C GLU A 749 4.81 -29.77 -13.29
N ASN A 750 3.63 -30.13 -13.81
CA ASN A 750 2.46 -29.26 -13.71
C ASN A 750 1.98 -29.04 -12.26
N TYR A 751 2.41 -29.86 -11.29
CA TYR A 751 2.21 -29.56 -9.88
C TYR A 751 2.90 -28.26 -9.44
N GLU A 752 4.04 -27.90 -10.05
CA GLU A 752 4.70 -26.62 -9.81
C GLU A 752 3.86 -25.45 -10.33
N LEU A 753 3.33 -25.57 -11.55
CA LEU A 753 2.44 -24.54 -12.11
C LEU A 753 1.18 -24.36 -11.26
N LEU A 754 0.61 -25.48 -10.79
CA LEU A 754 -0.63 -25.46 -10.03
C LEU A 754 -0.43 -24.98 -8.58
N PHE A 755 0.47 -25.61 -7.83
CA PHE A 755 0.63 -25.34 -6.41
C PHE A 755 1.67 -24.24 -6.16
N GLY A 756 2.79 -24.25 -6.87
CA GLY A 756 3.85 -23.23 -6.74
C GLY A 756 3.46 -21.90 -7.37
N ALA A 757 3.23 -21.85 -8.68
CA ALA A 757 3.00 -20.60 -9.40
C ALA A 757 1.61 -20.00 -9.14
N ARG A 758 0.53 -20.79 -9.27
CA ARG A 758 -0.84 -20.29 -9.08
C ARG A 758 -1.20 -20.07 -7.61
N LEU A 759 -0.83 -20.98 -6.72
CA LEU A 759 -1.25 -20.95 -5.31
C LEU A 759 -0.17 -20.48 -4.33
N GLN A 760 1.07 -20.27 -4.80
CA GLN A 760 2.19 -19.80 -3.97
C GLN A 760 2.43 -20.69 -2.75
N ALA A 761 2.23 -22.00 -2.91
CA ALA A 761 2.50 -23.00 -1.89
C ALA A 761 4.00 -23.30 -1.80
N GLN A 762 4.45 -23.72 -0.62
CA GLN A 762 5.80 -24.22 -0.41
C GLN A 762 5.85 -25.72 -0.73
N MET A 763 6.56 -26.08 -1.79
CA MET A 763 6.77 -27.48 -2.18
C MET A 763 7.94 -28.07 -1.38
N VAL A 764 7.72 -29.24 -0.78
CA VAL A 764 8.73 -29.99 -0.01
C VAL A 764 8.83 -31.38 -0.62
N LEU A 765 10.03 -31.71 -1.10
CA LEU A 765 10.28 -32.94 -1.83
C LEU A 765 10.88 -34.03 -0.92
N TYR A 766 10.54 -35.29 -1.18
CA TYR A 766 11.21 -36.47 -0.61
C TYR A 766 11.61 -37.44 -1.73
N PRO A 767 12.70 -38.23 -1.58
CA PRO A 767 13.11 -39.16 -2.62
C PRO A 767 12.01 -40.19 -2.92
N PHE A 768 11.65 -40.38 -4.19
CA PHE A 768 10.60 -41.33 -4.59
C PHE A 768 11.06 -42.79 -4.46
N PHE A 769 12.29 -43.08 -4.88
CA PHE A 769 12.87 -44.42 -4.83
C PHE A 769 13.79 -44.58 -3.61
N ASN A 770 13.80 -45.77 -3.04
CA ASN A 770 14.84 -46.22 -2.11
C ASN A 770 16.03 -46.80 -2.88
N ASP A 771 17.12 -47.09 -2.18
CA ASP A 771 18.36 -47.62 -2.77
C ASP A 771 18.18 -49.01 -3.44
N TYR A 772 17.06 -49.69 -3.20
CA TYR A 772 16.72 -50.99 -3.77
C TYR A 772 15.73 -50.91 -4.95
N GLY A 773 15.36 -49.71 -5.39
CA GLY A 773 14.43 -49.50 -6.51
C GLY A 773 12.94 -49.66 -6.17
N GLY A 774 12.59 -49.76 -4.88
CA GLY A 774 11.21 -49.69 -4.42
C GLY A 774 10.79 -48.25 -4.07
N PHE A 775 9.50 -48.03 -3.80
CA PHE A 775 9.02 -46.76 -3.27
C PHE A 775 9.66 -46.49 -1.89
N ASN A 776 10.11 -45.26 -1.66
CA ASN A 776 10.77 -44.86 -0.43
C ASN A 776 9.75 -44.51 0.68
N VAL A 777 9.17 -45.54 1.28
CA VAL A 777 8.25 -45.39 2.42
C VAL A 777 8.91 -44.67 3.59
N GLU A 778 10.20 -44.91 3.83
CA GLU A 778 10.93 -44.31 4.94
C GLU A 778 11.18 -42.81 4.73
N GLY A 779 11.55 -42.41 3.51
CA GLY A 779 11.65 -40.99 3.15
C GLY A 779 10.32 -40.25 3.30
N LEU A 780 9.21 -40.90 2.92
CA LEU A 780 7.86 -40.38 3.18
C LEU A 780 7.58 -40.25 4.69
N ARG A 781 7.94 -41.26 5.49
CA ARG A 781 7.76 -41.24 6.94
C ARG A 781 8.53 -40.08 7.57
N GLN A 782 9.80 -39.92 7.23
CA GLN A 782 10.65 -38.84 7.74
C GLN A 782 10.12 -37.45 7.39
N VAL A 783 9.70 -37.23 6.14
CA VAL A 783 9.17 -35.91 5.75
C VAL A 783 7.83 -35.63 6.45
N LEU A 784 7.00 -36.65 6.71
CA LEU A 784 5.77 -36.50 7.49
C LEU A 784 6.08 -36.18 8.97
N GLU A 785 7.04 -36.87 9.59
CA GLU A 785 7.48 -36.64 10.98
C GLU A 785 8.03 -35.22 11.18
N THR A 786 8.86 -34.72 10.27
CA THR A 786 9.39 -33.33 10.35
C THR A 786 8.32 -32.24 10.24
N ARG A 787 7.10 -32.64 9.87
CA ARG A 787 5.92 -31.78 9.72
C ARG A 787 4.80 -32.16 10.71
N ALA A 788 5.00 -33.16 11.57
CA ALA A 788 4.08 -33.51 12.65
C ALA A 788 3.87 -32.29 13.56
N GLY A 789 2.63 -32.04 13.96
CA GLY A 789 2.25 -30.86 14.74
C GLY A 789 2.09 -29.53 13.98
N LYS A 790 2.29 -29.49 12.64
CA LYS A 790 1.84 -28.34 11.83
C LYS A 790 0.32 -28.44 11.61
N ALA A 791 -0.36 -27.29 11.60
CA ALA A 791 -1.83 -27.24 11.55
C ALA A 791 -2.48 -27.94 10.33
N LYS A 792 -1.74 -28.08 9.21
CA LYS A 792 -2.25 -28.58 7.93
C LYS A 792 -1.13 -29.03 6.98
N THR A 793 -1.25 -30.24 6.44
CA THR A 793 -0.33 -30.82 5.44
C THR A 793 -1.10 -31.35 4.24
N ILE A 794 -0.65 -31.04 3.03
CA ILE A 794 -1.20 -31.61 1.78
C ILE A 794 -0.16 -32.57 1.22
N LEU A 795 -0.53 -33.84 1.03
CA LEU A 795 0.32 -34.88 0.43
C LEU A 795 -0.28 -35.28 -0.91
N VAL A 796 0.52 -35.26 -1.98
CA VAL A 796 0.09 -35.75 -3.29
C VAL A 796 0.82 -37.06 -3.58
N LEU A 797 0.03 -38.09 -3.86
CA LEU A 797 0.46 -39.42 -4.29
C LEU A 797 0.00 -39.61 -5.73
N ASN A 798 0.94 -39.80 -6.65
CA ASN A 798 0.63 -40.04 -8.05
C ASN A 798 1.03 -41.46 -8.44
N PHE A 799 0.03 -42.32 -8.63
CA PHE A 799 0.22 -43.73 -8.98
C PHE A 799 -0.79 -44.18 -10.05
N PRO A 800 -0.36 -44.87 -11.11
CA PRO A 800 1.02 -44.98 -11.59
C PRO A 800 1.72 -43.62 -11.75
N ASN A 801 2.98 -43.55 -11.34
CA ASN A 801 3.72 -42.30 -11.25
C ASN A 801 4.12 -41.78 -12.65
N ASN A 802 3.88 -40.50 -12.85
CA ASN A 802 4.48 -39.71 -13.92
C ASN A 802 5.63 -38.90 -13.29
N PRO A 803 6.89 -39.10 -13.70
CA PRO A 803 7.28 -39.63 -15.01
C PRO A 803 7.73 -41.09 -15.06
N THR A 804 7.88 -41.77 -13.91
CA THR A 804 8.66 -43.02 -13.83
C THR A 804 7.97 -44.26 -14.36
N GLY A 805 6.63 -44.30 -14.40
CA GLY A 805 5.86 -45.51 -14.69
C GLY A 805 5.81 -46.50 -13.53
N TYR A 806 6.06 -46.06 -12.30
CA TYR A 806 6.06 -46.94 -11.13
C TYR A 806 4.74 -46.87 -10.36
N ALA A 807 4.24 -48.03 -9.96
CA ALA A 807 3.15 -48.21 -9.00
C ALA A 807 3.67 -49.05 -7.81
N PRO A 808 3.30 -48.69 -6.57
CA PRO A 808 3.78 -49.37 -5.39
C PRO A 808 3.26 -50.80 -5.33
N THR A 809 4.04 -51.68 -4.72
CA THR A 809 3.61 -53.01 -4.32
C THR A 809 2.58 -52.94 -3.18
N THR A 810 1.94 -54.05 -2.89
CA THR A 810 0.99 -54.14 -1.75
C THR A 810 1.67 -53.78 -0.42
N ARG A 811 2.90 -54.27 -0.20
CA ARG A 811 3.68 -53.99 1.01
C ARG A 811 4.05 -52.51 1.14
N GLU A 812 4.45 -51.88 0.04
CA GLU A 812 4.78 -50.45 0.04
C GLU A 812 3.55 -49.59 0.25
N ALA A 813 2.41 -49.94 -0.37
CA ALA A 813 1.15 -49.26 -0.16
C ALA A 813 0.68 -49.35 1.30
N ASP A 814 0.85 -50.51 1.95
CA ASP A 814 0.61 -50.65 3.38
C ASP A 814 1.54 -49.77 4.21
N GLY A 815 2.82 -49.70 3.85
CA GLY A 815 3.80 -48.81 4.48
C GLY A 815 3.46 -47.32 4.33
N ILE A 816 3.00 -46.89 3.15
CA ILE A 816 2.55 -45.50 2.90
C ILE A 816 1.38 -45.16 3.82
N VAL A 817 0.38 -46.04 3.90
CA VAL A 817 -0.82 -45.82 4.72
C VAL A 817 -0.48 -45.85 6.21
N ASP A 818 0.45 -46.71 6.63
CA ASP A 818 0.97 -46.74 8.00
C ASP A 818 1.70 -45.45 8.38
N ALA A 819 2.55 -44.91 7.49
CA ALA A 819 3.22 -43.63 7.71
C ALA A 819 2.23 -42.47 7.84
N ILE A 820 1.20 -42.43 6.98
CA ILE A 820 0.13 -41.42 7.04
C ILE A 820 -0.69 -41.55 8.34
N ARG A 821 -1.04 -42.78 8.74
CA ARG A 821 -1.76 -43.01 10.01
C ARG A 821 -0.92 -42.64 11.22
N THR A 822 0.37 -42.94 11.20
CA THR A 822 1.30 -42.57 12.28
C THR A 822 1.34 -41.04 12.43
N ALA A 823 1.54 -40.32 11.32
CA ALA A 823 1.50 -38.86 11.35
C ALA A 823 0.15 -38.30 11.85
N ALA A 824 -0.96 -38.94 11.45
CA ALA A 824 -2.29 -38.53 11.90
C ALA A 824 -2.54 -38.82 13.39
N ASN A 825 -1.99 -39.92 13.94
CA ASN A 825 -1.99 -40.20 15.36
C ASN A 825 -1.13 -39.18 16.14
N ASP A 826 -0.06 -38.69 15.52
CA ASP A 826 0.80 -37.61 16.01
C ASP A 826 0.26 -36.21 15.65
N ASP A 827 -1.07 -36.05 15.77
CA ASP A 827 -1.82 -34.81 15.62
C ASP A 827 -1.80 -34.13 14.23
N ALA A 828 -1.24 -34.73 13.17
CA ALA A 828 -1.26 -34.13 11.85
C ALA A 828 -2.66 -34.21 11.18
N ASN A 829 -3.15 -33.07 10.69
CA ASN A 829 -4.30 -33.03 9.78
C ASN A 829 -3.81 -33.06 8.33
N LEU A 830 -4.28 -34.04 7.55
CA LEU A 830 -3.78 -34.32 6.21
C LEU A 830 -4.89 -34.28 5.16
N VAL A 831 -4.64 -33.57 4.05
CA VAL A 831 -5.31 -33.84 2.78
C VAL A 831 -4.40 -34.73 1.95
N VAL A 832 -4.82 -35.97 1.71
CA VAL A 832 -4.06 -36.92 0.89
C VAL A 832 -4.72 -37.02 -0.47
N VAL A 833 -4.08 -36.43 -1.48
CA VAL A 833 -4.54 -36.41 -2.86
C VAL A 833 -3.97 -37.63 -3.57
N THR A 834 -4.83 -38.49 -4.10
CA THR A 834 -4.42 -39.60 -4.97
C THR A 834 -4.69 -39.22 -6.42
N ASP A 835 -3.64 -38.81 -7.13
CA ASP A 835 -3.67 -38.54 -8.57
C ASP A 835 -3.51 -39.86 -9.33
N ASP A 836 -4.64 -40.37 -9.77
CA ASP A 836 -4.84 -41.66 -10.41
C ASP A 836 -5.07 -41.50 -11.91
N ALA A 837 -4.44 -40.50 -12.54
CA ALA A 837 -4.60 -40.22 -13.97
C ALA A 837 -4.28 -41.42 -14.89
N TYR A 838 -3.48 -42.39 -14.42
CA TYR A 838 -3.08 -43.60 -15.16
C TYR A 838 -3.62 -44.89 -14.51
N PHE A 839 -4.62 -44.79 -13.63
CA PHE A 839 -5.18 -45.95 -12.94
C PHE A 839 -5.64 -47.04 -13.92
N GLY A 840 -5.54 -48.30 -13.50
CA GLY A 840 -5.92 -49.46 -14.31
C GLY A 840 -4.85 -49.94 -15.30
N LEU A 841 -3.74 -49.20 -15.45
CA LEU A 841 -2.64 -49.53 -16.37
C LEU A 841 -1.46 -50.17 -15.65
N PHE A 842 -1.69 -51.26 -14.92
CA PHE A 842 -0.65 -52.00 -14.20
C PHE A 842 -0.14 -53.18 -15.03
N TYR A 843 1.18 -53.40 -15.03
CA TYR A 843 1.88 -54.45 -15.77
C TYR A 843 2.59 -55.37 -14.77
N GLY A 844 2.20 -56.63 -14.75
CA GLY A 844 2.69 -57.60 -13.75
C GLY A 844 1.91 -57.62 -12.43
N GLN A 845 2.12 -58.71 -11.67
CA GLN A 845 1.32 -59.05 -10.48
C GLN A 845 1.78 -58.37 -9.19
N GLU A 846 3.00 -57.82 -9.15
CA GLU A 846 3.59 -57.25 -7.95
C GLU A 846 3.07 -55.83 -7.65
N ALA A 847 2.65 -55.09 -8.68
CA ALA A 847 2.01 -53.79 -8.55
C ALA A 847 0.66 -53.90 -7.84
N LEU A 848 0.34 -52.93 -6.97
CA LEU A 848 -0.98 -52.83 -6.35
C LEU A 848 -2.05 -52.64 -7.44
N GLN A 849 -2.93 -53.63 -7.58
CA GLN A 849 -3.99 -53.64 -8.61
C GLN A 849 -5.19 -52.75 -8.27
N GLU A 850 -5.19 -52.15 -7.08
CA GLU A 850 -6.19 -51.20 -6.60
C GLU A 850 -5.58 -49.81 -6.44
N SER A 851 -6.42 -48.79 -6.43
CA SER A 851 -6.01 -47.44 -6.05
C SER A 851 -5.61 -47.44 -4.58
N ILE A 852 -4.51 -46.75 -4.24
CA ILE A 852 -4.15 -46.54 -2.84
C ILE A 852 -5.24 -45.77 -2.06
N PHE A 853 -6.12 -45.04 -2.77
CA PHE A 853 -7.33 -44.45 -2.21
C PHE A 853 -8.20 -45.49 -1.49
N ALA A 854 -8.25 -46.74 -1.98
CA ALA A 854 -9.01 -47.80 -1.33
C ALA A 854 -8.54 -48.05 0.11
N ARG A 855 -7.23 -47.95 0.37
CA ARG A 855 -6.65 -48.09 1.71
C ARG A 855 -6.80 -46.82 2.56
N LEU A 856 -6.75 -45.65 1.93
CA LEU A 856 -6.88 -44.34 2.59
C LEU A 856 -8.33 -43.97 2.95
N ALA A 857 -9.31 -44.50 2.22
CA ALA A 857 -10.73 -44.26 2.45
C ALA A 857 -11.11 -44.63 3.89
N GLY A 858 -11.61 -43.65 4.64
CA GLY A 858 -11.98 -43.77 6.05
C GLY A 858 -10.84 -44.24 6.98
N CYS A 859 -9.57 -44.07 6.60
CA CYS A 859 -8.45 -44.65 7.36
C CYS A 859 -8.21 -43.99 8.72
N HIS A 860 -8.54 -42.70 8.85
CA HIS A 860 -8.40 -41.89 10.07
C HIS A 860 -9.30 -40.64 9.98
N GLU A 861 -9.72 -40.07 11.11
CA GLU A 861 -10.58 -38.86 11.13
C GLU A 861 -9.84 -37.58 10.71
N ARG A 862 -8.53 -37.53 10.93
CA ARG A 862 -7.64 -36.42 10.52
C ARG A 862 -7.12 -36.53 9.08
N VAL A 863 -7.52 -37.56 8.35
CA VAL A 863 -7.12 -37.79 6.97
C VAL A 863 -8.33 -37.60 6.06
N LEU A 864 -8.27 -36.58 5.21
CA LEU A 864 -9.18 -36.40 4.09
C LEU A 864 -8.53 -36.99 2.84
N ALA A 865 -9.01 -38.15 2.39
CA ALA A 865 -8.59 -38.72 1.12
C ALA A 865 -9.36 -38.05 -0.03
N ALA A 866 -8.65 -37.52 -1.02
CA ALA A 866 -9.21 -36.90 -2.21
C ALA A 866 -8.67 -37.62 -3.45
N LYS A 867 -9.49 -38.49 -4.05
CA LYS A 867 -9.14 -39.17 -5.30
C LYS A 867 -9.46 -38.31 -6.50
N VAL A 868 -8.45 -38.16 -7.35
CA VAL A 868 -8.54 -37.50 -8.64
C VAL A 868 -8.24 -38.51 -9.74
N ASP A 869 -9.22 -38.80 -10.58
CA ASP A 869 -9.12 -39.77 -11.67
C ASP A 869 -9.94 -39.33 -12.88
N GLY A 870 -9.98 -40.15 -13.92
CA GLY A 870 -10.86 -39.88 -15.06
C GLY A 870 -10.46 -40.61 -16.33
N PRO A 871 -11.31 -40.50 -17.36
CA PRO A 871 -11.24 -41.38 -18.52
C PRO A 871 -10.12 -41.10 -19.53
N THR A 872 -9.28 -40.12 -19.21
CA THR A 872 -8.35 -39.52 -20.17
C THR A 872 -7.32 -40.53 -20.67
N LYS A 873 -6.86 -41.45 -19.81
CA LYS A 873 -5.82 -42.42 -20.14
C LYS A 873 -6.37 -43.84 -20.20
N GLU A 874 -7.10 -44.26 -19.18
CA GLU A 874 -7.64 -45.62 -19.06
C GLU A 874 -8.66 -45.96 -20.17
N GLU A 875 -9.45 -44.98 -20.61
CA GLU A 875 -10.48 -45.14 -21.65
C GLU A 875 -10.10 -44.46 -22.98
N TYR A 876 -8.84 -44.03 -23.15
CA TYR A 876 -8.29 -43.54 -24.43
C TYR A 876 -9.01 -42.30 -25.05
N VAL A 877 -9.68 -41.48 -24.23
CA VAL A 877 -10.44 -40.30 -24.67
C VAL A 877 -9.78 -38.97 -24.26
N TRP A 878 -8.52 -38.75 -24.66
CA TRP A 878 -7.74 -37.57 -24.23
C TRP A 878 -8.43 -36.21 -24.49
N GLY A 879 -9.13 -36.10 -25.62
CA GLY A 879 -9.81 -34.87 -26.05
C GLY A 879 -11.09 -34.55 -25.26
N PHE A 880 -11.64 -35.52 -24.52
CA PHE A 880 -12.87 -35.29 -23.75
C PHE A 880 -12.64 -34.39 -22.55
N ARG A 881 -11.38 -34.31 -22.06
CA ARG A 881 -10.99 -33.50 -20.89
C ARG A 881 -12.01 -33.65 -19.76
N THR A 882 -12.34 -34.90 -19.43
CA THR A 882 -13.26 -35.26 -18.34
C THR A 882 -12.44 -35.88 -17.22
N GLY A 883 -12.74 -35.50 -15.98
CA GLY A 883 -12.11 -36.01 -14.76
C GLY A 883 -13.13 -36.15 -13.65
N MET A 884 -12.72 -36.72 -12.53
CA MET A 884 -13.55 -37.01 -11.37
C MET A 884 -12.81 -36.62 -10.09
N LEU A 885 -13.56 -36.12 -9.11
CA LEU A 885 -13.09 -35.84 -7.76
C LEU A 885 -13.97 -36.56 -6.76
N THR A 886 -13.37 -37.43 -5.94
CA THR A 886 -14.07 -38.25 -4.95
C THR A 886 -13.42 -38.10 -3.58
N PHE A 887 -14.21 -37.84 -2.54
CA PHE A 887 -13.72 -37.70 -1.17
C PHE A 887 -14.07 -38.92 -0.31
N SER A 888 -13.21 -39.20 0.67
CA SER A 888 -13.51 -40.13 1.76
C SER A 888 -12.80 -39.73 3.04
N THR A 889 -13.53 -39.75 4.15
CA THR A 889 -13.00 -39.55 5.51
C THR A 889 -14.03 -40.05 6.53
N ARG A 890 -13.70 -40.03 7.83
CA ARG A 890 -14.65 -40.34 8.89
C ARG A 890 -15.45 -39.10 9.28
N ALA A 891 -16.70 -39.28 9.66
CA ALA A 891 -17.52 -38.23 10.26
C ALA A 891 -18.02 -38.65 11.65
N ALA A 892 -18.32 -37.68 12.50
CA ALA A 892 -18.84 -37.89 13.84
C ALA A 892 -20.26 -38.48 13.82
N THR A 893 -21.14 -37.99 12.95
CA THR A 893 -22.53 -38.46 12.87
C THR A 893 -23.01 -38.83 11.48
N SER A 894 -22.69 -38.05 10.44
CA SER A 894 -23.17 -38.31 9.07
C SER A 894 -22.10 -37.98 8.02
N GLU A 895 -21.53 -39.02 7.42
CA GLU A 895 -20.61 -38.88 6.28
C GLU A 895 -21.34 -38.33 5.05
N GLU A 896 -22.62 -38.68 4.87
CA GLU A 896 -23.45 -38.14 3.79
C GLU A 896 -23.60 -36.61 3.88
N ALA A 897 -23.86 -36.08 5.09
CA ALA A 897 -23.96 -34.64 5.30
C ALA A 897 -22.62 -33.92 5.04
N LEU A 898 -21.51 -34.52 5.49
CA LEU A 898 -20.16 -34.00 5.26
C LEU A 898 -19.84 -33.95 3.75
N TYR A 899 -20.07 -35.05 3.04
CA TYR A 899 -19.82 -35.13 1.60
C TYR A 899 -20.73 -34.20 0.81
N ALA A 900 -22.01 -34.08 1.16
CA ALA A 900 -22.90 -33.12 0.53
C ALA A 900 -22.44 -31.67 0.72
N ALA A 901 -21.83 -31.32 1.86
CA ALA A 901 -21.28 -30.00 2.10
C ALA A 901 -20.02 -29.74 1.26
N LEU A 902 -19.10 -30.71 1.20
CA LEU A 902 -17.90 -30.64 0.35
C LEU A 902 -18.26 -30.57 -1.15
N GLU A 903 -19.21 -31.40 -1.60
CA GLU A 903 -19.72 -31.38 -2.97
C GLU A 903 -20.29 -30.00 -3.34
N LYS A 904 -21.03 -29.34 -2.44
CA LYS A 904 -21.54 -27.98 -2.66
C LYS A 904 -20.41 -26.95 -2.73
N LYS A 905 -19.35 -27.08 -1.93
CA LYS A 905 -18.17 -26.19 -2.03
C LYS A 905 -17.47 -26.35 -3.39
N VAL A 906 -17.24 -27.58 -3.82
CA VAL A 906 -16.67 -27.88 -5.14
C VAL A 906 -17.58 -27.39 -6.26
N ALA A 907 -18.90 -27.61 -6.18
CA ALA A 907 -19.86 -27.10 -7.16
C ALA A 907 -19.81 -25.57 -7.27
N GLY A 908 -19.65 -24.87 -6.15
CA GLY A 908 -19.45 -23.42 -6.11
C GLY A 908 -18.17 -23.01 -6.83
N ALA A 909 -17.07 -23.71 -6.57
CA ALA A 909 -15.78 -23.47 -7.22
C ALA A 909 -15.85 -23.73 -8.75
N ILE A 910 -16.40 -24.86 -9.19
CA ILE A 910 -16.64 -25.16 -10.61
C ILE A 910 -17.47 -24.06 -11.27
N ARG A 911 -18.56 -23.63 -10.60
CA ARG A 911 -19.44 -22.59 -11.11
C ARG A 911 -18.73 -21.25 -11.29
N SER A 912 -17.84 -20.92 -10.36
CA SER A 912 -17.05 -19.68 -10.41
C SER A 912 -15.96 -19.68 -11.48
N ALA A 913 -15.53 -20.86 -11.95
CA ALA A 913 -14.49 -21.01 -12.96
C ALA A 913 -15.09 -21.24 -14.36
N ILE A 914 -15.62 -22.44 -14.59
CA ILE A 914 -16.06 -22.90 -15.93
C ILE A 914 -17.58 -23.04 -16.05
N SER A 915 -18.32 -22.66 -15.01
CA SER A 915 -19.77 -22.88 -14.88
C SER A 915 -20.20 -24.35 -14.73
N SER A 916 -19.90 -25.20 -15.71
CA SER A 916 -20.11 -26.65 -15.68
C SER A 916 -19.26 -27.36 -16.76
N GLY A 917 -19.16 -28.68 -16.67
CA GLY A 917 -18.36 -29.49 -17.60
C GLY A 917 -19.04 -29.73 -18.95
N SER A 918 -18.25 -30.22 -19.92
CA SER A 918 -18.73 -30.56 -21.27
C SER A 918 -19.82 -31.64 -21.23
N GLN A 919 -21.00 -31.34 -21.78
CA GLN A 919 -22.14 -32.28 -21.85
C GLN A 919 -21.93 -33.39 -22.90
N PRO A 920 -21.50 -33.14 -24.15
CA PRO A 920 -21.25 -34.21 -25.12
C PRO A 920 -20.30 -35.29 -24.61
N ALA A 921 -19.18 -34.89 -24.02
CA ALA A 921 -18.17 -35.82 -23.50
C ALA A 921 -18.76 -36.74 -22.43
N GLN A 922 -19.56 -36.19 -21.52
CA GLN A 922 -20.22 -36.96 -20.46
C GLN A 922 -21.30 -37.89 -21.01
N SER A 923 -22.08 -37.45 -21.99
CA SER A 923 -23.11 -38.28 -22.63
C SER A 923 -22.51 -39.47 -23.37
N ILE A 924 -21.45 -39.24 -24.16
CA ILE A 924 -20.75 -40.31 -24.90
C ILE A 924 -20.11 -41.30 -23.93
N LEU A 925 -19.42 -40.79 -22.90
CA LEU A 925 -18.77 -41.64 -21.90
C LEU A 925 -19.78 -42.51 -21.15
N LEU A 926 -20.92 -41.95 -20.74
CA LEU A 926 -21.98 -42.73 -20.08
C LEU A 926 -22.50 -43.86 -20.97
N LYS A 927 -22.73 -43.59 -22.26
CA LYS A 927 -23.16 -44.62 -23.23
C LYS A 927 -22.08 -45.69 -23.40
N ALA A 928 -20.82 -45.29 -23.62
CA ALA A 928 -19.70 -46.21 -23.78
C ALA A 928 -19.53 -47.13 -22.56
N MET A 929 -19.56 -46.58 -21.34
CA MET A 929 -19.46 -47.37 -20.11
C MET A 929 -20.66 -48.32 -19.87
N SER A 930 -21.75 -48.12 -20.59
CA SER A 930 -22.95 -48.96 -20.52
C SER A 930 -23.02 -49.96 -21.67
N ASP A 931 -22.08 -49.91 -22.61
CA ASP A 931 -21.98 -50.85 -23.72
C ASP A 931 -21.44 -52.20 -23.24
N GLU A 932 -21.96 -53.29 -23.78
CA GLU A 932 -21.58 -54.65 -23.39
C GLU A 932 -20.15 -54.99 -23.85
N ASP A 933 -19.68 -54.39 -24.95
CA ASP A 933 -18.37 -54.67 -25.53
C ASP A 933 -17.24 -53.88 -24.84
N PHE A 934 -17.57 -52.79 -24.16
CA PHE A 934 -16.62 -51.84 -23.57
C PHE A 934 -15.56 -52.50 -22.65
N PRO A 935 -15.88 -53.45 -21.75
CA PRO A 935 -14.87 -54.13 -20.95
C PRO A 935 -13.89 -54.98 -21.78
N ALA A 936 -14.36 -55.60 -22.87
CA ALA A 936 -13.51 -56.42 -23.74
C ALA A 936 -12.54 -55.56 -24.55
N GLU A 937 -13.02 -54.45 -25.12
CA GLU A 937 -12.20 -53.48 -25.85
C GLU A 937 -11.12 -52.86 -24.95
N THR A 938 -11.48 -52.46 -23.74
CA THR A 938 -10.54 -51.87 -22.77
C THR A 938 -9.44 -52.86 -22.40
N ARG A 939 -9.79 -54.13 -22.14
CA ARG A 939 -8.79 -55.19 -21.88
C ARG A 939 -7.84 -55.40 -23.05
N GLN A 940 -8.35 -55.38 -24.28
CA GLN A 940 -7.53 -55.54 -25.48
C GLN A 940 -6.47 -54.43 -25.59
N LYS A 941 -6.87 -53.16 -25.37
CA LYS A 941 -5.93 -52.03 -25.45
C LYS A 941 -4.94 -52.02 -24.29
N ARG A 942 -5.36 -52.42 -23.08
CA ARG A 942 -4.45 -52.61 -21.95
C ARG A 942 -3.39 -53.68 -22.23
N ALA A 943 -3.79 -54.84 -22.78
CA ALA A 943 -2.87 -55.92 -23.13
C ALA A 943 -1.80 -55.48 -24.16
N LEU A 944 -2.16 -54.61 -25.12
CA LEU A 944 -1.19 -54.04 -26.05
C LEU A 944 -0.15 -53.16 -25.34
N LEU A 945 -0.57 -52.33 -24.39
CA LEU A 945 0.37 -51.50 -23.62
C LEU A 945 1.26 -52.35 -22.70
N GLU A 946 0.71 -53.41 -22.11
CA GLU A 946 1.48 -54.38 -21.32
C GLU A 946 2.55 -55.06 -22.16
N ALA A 947 2.20 -55.54 -23.37
CA ALA A 947 3.17 -56.11 -24.30
C ALA A 947 4.30 -55.12 -24.66
N ARG A 948 3.98 -53.82 -24.82
CA ARG A 948 4.99 -52.78 -25.06
C ARG A 948 5.91 -52.60 -23.85
N ALA A 949 5.36 -52.55 -22.62
CA ALA A 949 6.16 -52.46 -21.41
C ALA A 949 7.07 -53.68 -21.22
N GLU A 950 6.54 -54.90 -21.39
CA GLU A 950 7.30 -56.15 -21.37
C GLU A 950 8.43 -56.15 -22.41
N ARG A 951 8.15 -55.65 -23.62
CA ARG A 951 9.17 -55.53 -24.67
C ARG A 951 10.28 -54.57 -24.27
N VAL A 952 9.96 -53.44 -23.63
CA VAL A 952 10.96 -52.51 -23.09
C VAL A 952 11.80 -53.19 -22.00
N HIS A 953 11.19 -53.94 -21.08
CA HIS A 953 11.94 -54.71 -20.07
C HIS A 953 12.93 -55.70 -20.72
N GLN A 954 12.51 -56.44 -21.76
CA GLN A 954 13.39 -57.35 -22.49
C GLN A 954 14.57 -56.62 -23.14
N ILE A 955 14.35 -55.44 -23.72
CA ILE A 955 15.38 -54.62 -24.35
C ILE A 955 16.39 -54.13 -23.30
N LEU A 956 15.90 -53.64 -22.16
CA LEU A 956 16.74 -53.11 -21.08
C LEU A 956 17.58 -54.17 -20.35
N ASN A 957 17.19 -55.44 -20.44
CA ASN A 957 18.01 -56.55 -19.95
C ASN A 957 19.29 -56.78 -20.77
N ASN A 958 19.44 -56.13 -21.94
CA ASN A 958 20.68 -56.17 -22.70
C ASN A 958 21.77 -55.31 -22.04
N PRO A 959 22.89 -55.91 -21.56
CA PRO A 959 23.95 -55.17 -20.88
C PRO A 959 24.62 -54.09 -21.74
N SER A 960 24.48 -54.13 -23.07
CA SER A 960 25.08 -53.12 -23.98
C SER A 960 24.56 -51.69 -23.73
N PHE A 961 23.40 -51.54 -23.11
CA PHE A 961 22.82 -50.23 -22.79
C PHE A 961 23.28 -49.68 -21.43
N ASN A 962 23.83 -50.53 -20.55
CA ASN A 962 24.24 -50.14 -19.20
C ASN A 962 25.42 -49.15 -19.18
N GLU A 963 26.14 -49.00 -20.29
CA GLU A 963 27.17 -47.97 -20.42
C GLU A 963 26.57 -46.56 -20.45
N TRP A 964 25.38 -46.40 -21.03
CA TRP A 964 24.82 -45.08 -21.38
C TRP A 964 23.85 -44.55 -20.33
N TRP A 965 23.10 -45.44 -19.69
CA TRP A 965 22.09 -45.06 -18.70
C TRP A 965 21.84 -46.15 -17.66
N GLU A 966 20.99 -45.82 -16.70
CA GLU A 966 20.34 -46.73 -15.76
C GLU A 966 18.82 -46.54 -15.88
N ALA A 967 18.06 -47.61 -16.05
CA ALA A 967 16.61 -47.51 -16.11
C ALA A 967 16.03 -47.44 -14.69
N TYR A 968 15.14 -46.47 -14.46
CA TYR A 968 14.35 -46.48 -13.23
C TYR A 968 13.36 -47.66 -13.26
N PRO A 969 13.05 -48.26 -12.11
CA PRO A 969 12.00 -49.26 -12.01
C PRO A 969 10.66 -48.71 -12.51
N PHE A 970 9.99 -49.49 -13.35
CA PHE A 970 8.65 -49.19 -13.86
C PHE A 970 7.85 -50.49 -13.96
N ASN A 971 6.55 -50.41 -13.72
CA ASN A 971 5.63 -51.56 -13.74
C ASN A 971 4.19 -51.15 -14.09
N ALA A 972 3.97 -49.91 -14.55
CA ALA A 972 2.65 -49.38 -14.84
C ALA A 972 2.71 -48.10 -15.72
N GLY A 973 1.54 -47.63 -16.15
CA GLY A 973 1.40 -46.33 -16.82
C GLY A 973 1.92 -46.30 -18.26
N TYR A 974 2.28 -45.12 -18.77
CA TYR A 974 2.60 -44.92 -20.20
C TYR A 974 4.08 -44.72 -20.49
N PHE A 975 4.87 -44.52 -19.44
CA PHE A 975 6.22 -43.97 -19.52
C PHE A 975 7.19 -44.80 -18.71
N MET A 976 8.47 -44.63 -19.00
CA MET A 976 9.58 -45.05 -18.16
C MET A 976 10.68 -43.99 -18.20
N CYS A 977 11.57 -43.97 -17.20
CA CYS A 977 12.68 -43.03 -17.15
C CYS A 977 14.03 -43.75 -17.25
N LEU A 978 14.98 -43.09 -17.92
CA LEU A 978 16.38 -43.46 -18.01
C LEU A 978 17.22 -42.36 -17.37
N ARG A 979 18.08 -42.71 -16.41
CA ARG A 979 19.11 -41.82 -15.87
C ARG A 979 20.36 -41.92 -16.73
N LEU A 980 20.69 -40.87 -17.47
CA LEU A 980 21.87 -40.80 -18.33
C LEU A 980 23.16 -40.76 -17.50
N LYS A 981 24.22 -41.39 -18.02
CA LYS A 981 25.54 -41.43 -17.38
C LYS A 981 26.49 -40.43 -18.02
N GLY A 982 26.65 -39.28 -17.35
CA GLY A 982 27.63 -38.25 -17.74
C GLY A 982 27.24 -37.47 -18.99
N ILE A 983 25.95 -37.43 -19.36
CA ILE A 983 25.43 -36.63 -20.48
C ILE A 983 24.28 -35.77 -19.93
N ASP A 984 24.25 -34.49 -20.31
CA ASP A 984 23.14 -33.59 -20.00
C ASP A 984 21.86 -34.00 -20.76
N ALA A 985 20.74 -34.12 -20.04
CA ALA A 985 19.49 -34.63 -20.59
C ALA A 985 18.88 -33.74 -21.68
N GLU A 986 18.95 -32.42 -21.56
CA GLU A 986 18.39 -31.52 -22.56
C GLU A 986 19.25 -31.52 -23.83
N ARG A 987 20.58 -31.49 -23.69
CA ARG A 987 21.49 -31.66 -24.83
C ARG A 987 21.27 -32.98 -25.55
N TYR A 988 21.11 -34.07 -24.79
CA TYR A 988 20.82 -35.40 -25.33
C TYR A 988 19.48 -35.44 -26.08
N ARG A 989 18.42 -34.87 -25.50
CA ARG A 989 17.09 -34.76 -26.12
C ARG A 989 17.14 -33.97 -27.43
N GLN A 990 17.86 -32.84 -27.47
CA GLN A 990 18.03 -32.02 -28.67
C GLN A 990 18.78 -32.79 -29.76
N HIS A 991 19.89 -33.45 -29.42
CA HIS A 991 20.67 -34.22 -30.36
C HIS A 991 19.87 -35.38 -30.98
N LEU A 992 19.10 -36.10 -30.16
CA LEU A 992 18.17 -37.13 -30.63
C LEU A 992 17.14 -36.58 -31.61
N LEU A 993 16.56 -35.42 -31.30
CA LEU A 993 15.54 -34.81 -32.14
C LEU A 993 16.12 -34.36 -33.49
N GLU A 994 17.28 -33.71 -33.48
CA GLU A 994 17.89 -33.11 -34.67
C GLU A 994 18.55 -34.14 -35.59
N LYS A 995 19.30 -35.08 -35.02
CA LYS A 995 20.11 -36.04 -35.79
C LYS A 995 19.36 -37.34 -36.09
N TYR A 996 18.54 -37.79 -35.15
CA TYR A 996 17.84 -39.08 -35.23
C TYR A 996 16.33 -38.94 -35.46
N GLY A 997 15.77 -37.73 -35.38
CA GLY A 997 14.32 -37.51 -35.51
C GLY A 997 13.51 -38.12 -34.35
N VAL A 998 14.14 -38.42 -33.21
CA VAL A 998 13.52 -39.11 -32.08
C VAL A 998 13.12 -38.11 -30.99
N GLY A 999 11.82 -38.07 -30.68
CA GLY A 999 11.28 -37.26 -29.60
C GLY A 999 11.26 -37.99 -28.27
N VAL A 1000 11.96 -37.44 -27.27
CA VAL A 1000 11.88 -37.82 -25.85
C VAL A 1000 11.73 -36.56 -24.99
N ILE A 1001 11.56 -36.71 -23.68
CA ILE A 1001 11.43 -35.58 -22.76
C ILE A 1001 12.57 -35.63 -21.75
N ALA A 1002 13.29 -34.51 -21.63
CA ALA A 1002 14.26 -34.31 -20.55
C ALA A 1002 13.51 -33.97 -19.26
N ASP A 1003 13.87 -34.64 -18.18
CA ASP A 1003 13.33 -34.47 -16.84
C ASP A 1003 14.50 -34.14 -15.90
N GLY A 1004 14.69 -32.85 -15.61
CA GLY A 1004 15.90 -32.35 -14.97
C GLY A 1004 17.15 -32.49 -15.85
N SER A 1005 18.33 -32.49 -15.22
CA SER A 1005 19.63 -32.48 -15.92
C SER A 1005 20.12 -33.86 -16.36
N HIS A 1006 19.53 -34.94 -15.85
CA HIS A 1006 20.08 -36.29 -16.02
C HIS A 1006 19.06 -37.35 -16.45
N ASP A 1007 17.76 -37.10 -16.35
CA ASP A 1007 16.76 -38.12 -16.65
C ASP A 1007 16.07 -37.85 -18.00
N ILE A 1008 15.77 -38.93 -18.72
CA ILE A 1008 15.00 -38.92 -19.96
C ILE A 1008 13.76 -39.77 -19.76
N ARG A 1009 12.58 -39.19 -19.98
CA ARG A 1009 11.31 -39.90 -20.03
C ARG A 1009 11.03 -40.41 -21.43
N VAL A 1010 10.81 -41.72 -21.54
CA VAL A 1010 10.45 -42.42 -22.79
C VAL A 1010 8.99 -42.87 -22.69
N ALA A 1011 8.17 -42.45 -23.65
CA ALA A 1011 6.77 -42.85 -23.74
C ALA A 1011 6.59 -44.08 -24.64
N PHE A 1012 6.81 -45.27 -24.07
CA PHE A 1012 6.60 -46.52 -24.82
C PHE A 1012 5.15 -46.69 -25.28
N SER A 1013 4.19 -46.03 -24.63
CA SER A 1013 2.79 -46.02 -25.05
C SER A 1013 2.58 -45.38 -26.43
N ALA A 1014 3.51 -44.53 -26.90
CA ALA A 1014 3.39 -43.78 -28.14
C ALA A 1014 4.14 -44.41 -29.32
N VAL A 1015 4.74 -45.59 -29.13
CA VAL A 1015 5.61 -46.26 -30.10
C VAL A 1015 5.07 -47.66 -30.40
N GLU A 1016 5.09 -48.08 -31.66
CA GLU A 1016 4.64 -49.43 -32.02
C GLU A 1016 5.58 -50.50 -31.44
N LEU A 1017 5.02 -51.67 -31.12
CA LEU A 1017 5.72 -52.73 -30.40
C LEU A 1017 7.00 -53.17 -31.14
N GLU A 1018 6.92 -53.24 -32.47
CA GLU A 1018 7.99 -53.66 -33.36
C GLU A 1018 9.09 -52.61 -33.52
N GLN A 1019 8.79 -51.33 -33.23
CA GLN A 1019 9.72 -50.19 -33.36
C GLN A 1019 10.55 -49.95 -32.09
N LEU A 1020 10.13 -50.51 -30.95
CA LEU A 1020 10.84 -50.32 -29.67
C LEU A 1020 12.33 -50.71 -29.72
N PRO A 1021 12.75 -51.82 -30.37
CA PRO A 1021 14.18 -52.14 -30.45
C PRO A 1021 14.99 -51.06 -31.18
N GLU A 1022 14.50 -50.58 -32.33
CA GLU A 1022 15.17 -49.53 -33.12
C GLU A 1022 15.26 -48.21 -32.37
N LEU A 1023 14.20 -47.86 -31.60
CA LEU A 1023 14.21 -46.69 -30.74
C LEU A 1023 15.37 -46.75 -29.74
N PHE A 1024 15.52 -47.83 -28.98
CA PHE A 1024 16.56 -47.94 -27.95
C PHE A 1024 17.98 -48.03 -28.53
N GLU A 1025 18.15 -48.63 -29.71
CA GLU A 1025 19.42 -48.57 -30.44
C GLU A 1025 19.76 -47.12 -30.87
N SER A 1026 18.76 -46.34 -31.30
CA SER A 1026 18.94 -44.92 -31.64
C SER A 1026 19.29 -44.08 -30.41
N LEU A 1027 18.68 -44.37 -29.26
CA LEU A 1027 19.06 -43.78 -27.97
C LEU A 1027 20.54 -44.06 -27.67
N ALA A 1028 20.99 -45.31 -27.81
CA ALA A 1028 22.37 -45.69 -27.52
C ALA A 1028 23.37 -45.03 -28.49
N ALA A 1029 23.01 -44.93 -29.77
CA ALA A 1029 23.81 -44.26 -30.79
C ALA A 1029 23.99 -42.76 -30.50
N ALA A 1030 22.90 -42.06 -30.13
CA ALA A 1030 22.97 -40.65 -29.74
C ALA A 1030 23.83 -40.42 -28.48
N ALA A 1031 23.77 -41.33 -27.50
CA ALA A 1031 24.59 -41.23 -26.29
C ALA A 1031 26.08 -41.39 -26.62
N ARG A 1032 26.39 -42.31 -27.53
CA ARG A 1032 27.74 -42.53 -28.04
C ARG A 1032 28.28 -41.29 -28.74
N ASP A 1033 27.50 -40.69 -29.65
CA ASP A 1033 27.91 -39.51 -30.41
C ASP A 1033 28.32 -38.35 -29.48
N LEU A 1034 27.46 -38.00 -28.52
CA LEU A 1034 27.71 -36.89 -27.60
C LEU A 1034 28.90 -37.15 -26.69
N ARG A 1035 29.13 -38.39 -26.27
CA ARG A 1035 30.29 -38.76 -25.45
C ARG A 1035 31.59 -38.77 -26.25
N THR A 1036 31.54 -38.94 -27.57
CA THR A 1036 32.70 -38.77 -28.45
C THR A 1036 33.00 -37.32 -28.81
N GLU A 1037 32.04 -36.40 -28.73
CA GLU A 1037 32.25 -34.96 -28.92
C GLU A 1037 32.86 -34.27 -27.68
N GLU A 1038 32.75 -34.87 -26.49
CA GLU A 1038 33.30 -34.34 -25.23
C GLU A 1038 34.73 -34.82 -24.91
N LYS A 1039 35.27 -35.79 -25.67
CA LYS A 1039 36.66 -36.24 -25.61
C LYS A 1039 37.48 -35.58 -26.71
#